data_AF-A0AAW0F531-F1
#
_entry.id   AF-A0AAW0F531-F1
#
_cell.length_a   1.000
_cell.length_b   1.000
_cell.length_c   1.000
_cell.angle_alpha   90.00
_cell.angle_beta   90.00
_cell.angle_gamma   90.00
#
_symmetry.space_group_name_H-M   'P 1'
#
loop_
_entity.id
_entity.type
_entity.pdbx_description
1 polymer ?
#
loop_
_entity_poly.entity_id
_entity_poly.type
_entity_poly.pdbx_seq_one_letter_code
_entity_poly.pdbx_strand_id
1 'polypeptide(L)'
;MYSAVRDIEGLSRTHLPPREDAYRPIEERQKILTVMEGTMLAQVLSFMEPHRHLTICAVSPTARLYAELVQVPDKCVSYEMYLGDRLVHRFSDDLDDDDEEECLRHHAWWLVKCGLPLHLDHSSNFTVLRAIAPALVAMVRSSPLSAYGGPCELQVSDILQLEEMRIRGDNTISITNVTPSQLTHLRRLTVEAYTSEFCEDFLLQLPALTELFIDEAYRTQVSLMEPAYAARLLRLTIPNPTMNTLSWTKKCTSVTHLSIIRCSLVLDVGSLTELPHLTSLDMTGSNVPHLDGLCRSLTLTRIVVEKCSELLSLEGLVGAPRLRSINASYSRVQTLGELHRCLHLTTVRFRGCGNLESVAGLSGAPQLESIDADESSVRTLGELHRCPHLTTVNFDNCHQLESLAGLAGAPQLLSIDASDSDLRTIGELHRCPHLTDVNLGYCLKLKSLAGLAGAPQLQSIKAFLSGIRALGELHRCLHLTTVSFHRCRNIRSLAELAGAPQLQSINASGSAVKTVGELHRCPHLTTVDFERCLHLLSLEGLAGAPQLQSINASESGVRTLGELHRCPRLRTVNFRDCRKLKSIAGLAGAPLLKSIVAFRSGIQTIGELHRCPNLTKINLKKCGDLVCIGGLAGAPQLQSIEASESDVQTVGELRRCPRLTTVGFKRCRYLESIAGLSGAPQLDTIDAPQRLVKTVRRG
;
A
#
# COMPACT_ATOMS: atom_id res chain seq x y z
N MET A 1 30.54 -38.25 -49.36
CA MET A 1 31.09 -38.18 -47.99
C MET A 1 30.11 -37.38 -47.14
N TYR A 2 29.03 -37.85 -46.50
CA TYR A 2 28.51 -39.14 -46.03
C TYR A 2 29.27 -39.83 -44.87
N SER A 3 28.65 -39.72 -43.69
CA SER A 3 28.84 -40.34 -42.36
C SER A 3 29.35 -39.33 -41.30
N ALA A 4 28.76 -39.17 -40.10
CA ALA A 4 27.86 -40.04 -39.37
C ALA A 4 26.85 -39.24 -38.50
N VAL A 5 25.59 -39.66 -38.58
CA VAL A 5 24.55 -39.51 -37.55
C VAL A 5 24.38 -40.91 -36.97
N ARG A 6 24.62 -41.06 -35.66
CA ARG A 6 24.04 -42.04 -34.70
C ARG A 6 25.07 -42.32 -33.60
N ASP A 7 24.74 -41.89 -32.39
CA ASP A 7 24.65 -42.77 -31.21
C ASP A 7 24.10 -41.94 -30.04
N ILE A 8 22.77 -41.99 -29.92
CA ILE A 8 22.03 -41.76 -28.69
C ILE A 8 21.63 -43.16 -28.25
N GLU A 9 22.18 -43.66 -27.14
CA GLU A 9 21.49 -44.50 -26.15
C GLU A 9 22.49 -45.02 -25.10
N GLY A 10 22.19 -44.73 -23.83
CA GLY A 10 22.73 -45.49 -22.71
C GLY A 10 23.72 -44.76 -21.80
N LEU A 11 23.19 -43.96 -20.86
CA LEU A 11 23.39 -44.22 -19.42
C LEU A 11 22.28 -43.54 -18.62
N SER A 12 21.71 -44.33 -17.74
CA SER A 12 20.39 -44.21 -17.13
C SER A 12 20.38 -43.40 -15.84
N ARG A 13 19.29 -42.63 -15.67
CA ARG A 13 18.48 -42.44 -14.45
C ARG A 13 19.15 -42.74 -13.10
N THR A 14 19.39 -41.70 -12.31
CA THR A 14 19.07 -41.69 -10.87
C THR A 14 18.71 -40.27 -10.42
N HIS A 15 17.51 -40.15 -9.84
CA HIS A 15 17.00 -39.07 -8.97
C HIS A 15 16.91 -37.62 -9.49
N LEU A 16 15.89 -37.37 -10.33
CA LEU A 16 15.15 -36.09 -10.32
C LEU A 16 14.10 -36.13 -9.20
N PRO A 17 14.04 -35.14 -8.28
CA PRO A 17 12.80 -34.82 -7.59
C PRO A 17 11.95 -33.88 -8.46
N PRO A 18 10.61 -33.93 -8.37
CA PRO A 18 9.73 -33.06 -9.12
C PRO A 18 9.54 -31.74 -8.37
N ARG A 19 9.68 -30.59 -9.03
CA ARG A 19 9.05 -29.34 -8.58
C ARG A 19 8.63 -28.47 -9.77
N GLU A 20 7.31 -28.44 -9.99
CA GLU A 20 6.60 -27.22 -10.36
C GLU A 20 6.84 -26.16 -9.26
N ASP A 21 6.77 -24.89 -9.65
CA ASP A 21 6.85 -23.66 -8.85
C ASP A 21 8.24 -23.06 -8.56
N ALA A 22 8.74 -22.27 -9.52
CA ALA A 22 9.50 -21.04 -9.28
C ALA A 22 9.55 -20.15 -10.55
N TYR A 23 8.42 -19.59 -10.98
CA TYR A 23 8.41 -18.54 -12.01
C TYR A 23 8.35 -17.17 -11.35
N ARG A 24 9.27 -16.25 -11.70
CA ARG A 24 9.27 -14.87 -11.18
C ARG A 24 7.94 -14.15 -11.40
N PRO A 25 7.47 -13.32 -10.45
CA PRO A 25 6.29 -12.48 -10.65
C PRO A 25 6.41 -11.59 -11.90
N ILE A 26 5.27 -11.29 -12.54
CA ILE A 26 5.22 -10.45 -13.76
C ILE A 26 5.88 -9.08 -13.53
N GLU A 27 5.75 -8.51 -12.32
CA GLU A 27 6.35 -7.23 -11.94
C GLU A 27 7.89 -7.24 -12.01
N GLU A 28 8.55 -8.31 -11.57
CA GLU A 28 10.00 -8.38 -11.63
C GLU A 28 10.54 -8.57 -13.05
N ARG A 29 9.85 -9.36 -13.87
CA ARG A 29 10.17 -9.47 -15.30
C ARG A 29 10.01 -8.14 -16.01
N GLN A 30 8.97 -7.38 -15.65
CA GLN A 30 8.79 -6.02 -16.15
C GLN A 30 9.94 -5.11 -15.74
N LYS A 31 10.44 -5.15 -14.48
CA LYS A 31 11.62 -4.37 -14.06
C LYS A 31 12.83 -4.62 -14.96
N ILE A 32 13.16 -5.89 -15.24
CA ILE A 32 14.29 -6.25 -16.11
C ILE A 32 14.05 -5.79 -17.56
N LEU A 33 12.81 -5.85 -18.08
CA LEU A 33 12.48 -5.36 -19.43
C LEU A 33 12.50 -3.82 -19.54
N THR A 34 12.02 -3.08 -18.53
CA THR A 34 12.11 -1.60 -18.47
C THR A 34 13.55 -1.10 -18.42
N VAL A 35 14.49 -1.94 -17.99
CA VAL A 35 15.91 -1.62 -18.04
C VAL A 35 16.44 -1.69 -19.48
N MET A 36 15.97 -2.64 -20.29
CA MET A 36 16.38 -2.81 -21.69
C MET A 36 15.57 -1.94 -22.68
N GLU A 37 14.70 -1.08 -22.15
CA GLU A 37 13.74 -0.26 -22.89
C GLU A 37 14.43 0.68 -23.88
N GLY A 38 13.96 0.70 -25.13
CA GLY A 38 14.59 1.42 -26.25
C GLY A 38 15.49 0.55 -27.15
N THR A 39 15.76 -0.70 -26.77
CA THR A 39 16.37 -1.68 -27.67
C THR A 39 15.29 -2.46 -28.46
N MET A 40 15.54 -2.78 -29.73
CA MET A 40 14.66 -3.70 -30.49
C MET A 40 14.49 -5.05 -29.77
N LEU A 41 15.50 -5.44 -28.99
CA LEU A 41 15.55 -6.67 -28.22
C LEU A 41 14.49 -6.71 -27.09
N ALA A 42 14.32 -5.60 -26.36
CA ALA A 42 13.32 -5.50 -25.28
C ALA A 42 11.89 -5.54 -25.80
N GLN A 43 11.63 -4.90 -26.95
CA GLN A 43 10.33 -4.96 -27.61
C GLN A 43 10.00 -6.41 -27.99
N VAL A 44 10.92 -7.14 -28.62
CA VAL A 44 10.72 -8.55 -28.98
C VAL A 44 10.52 -9.43 -27.74
N LEU A 45 11.33 -9.25 -26.69
CA LEU A 45 11.23 -10.04 -25.45
C LEU A 45 9.93 -9.79 -24.67
N SER A 46 9.35 -8.58 -24.76
CA SER A 46 8.09 -8.23 -24.09
C SER A 46 6.84 -8.94 -24.64
N PHE A 47 6.89 -9.45 -25.88
CA PHE A 47 5.78 -10.16 -26.54
C PHE A 47 5.91 -11.69 -26.50
N MET A 48 6.99 -12.24 -25.94
CA MET A 48 7.24 -13.69 -25.96
C MET A 48 6.84 -14.41 -24.68
N GLU A 49 6.35 -15.65 -24.83
CA GLU A 49 6.04 -16.53 -23.70
C GLU A 49 7.32 -17.02 -22.98
N PRO A 50 7.27 -17.25 -21.64
CA PRO A 50 8.42 -17.58 -20.77
C PRO A 50 9.32 -18.72 -21.26
N HIS A 51 8.72 -19.71 -21.92
CA HIS A 51 9.42 -20.91 -22.38
C HIS A 51 10.14 -20.74 -23.73
N ARG A 52 9.92 -19.61 -24.44
CA ARG A 52 10.52 -19.33 -25.76
C ARG A 52 11.72 -18.38 -25.72
N HIS A 53 12.10 -17.88 -24.55
CA HIS A 53 13.22 -16.94 -24.40
C HIS A 53 14.58 -17.54 -24.79
N LEU A 54 14.78 -18.85 -24.59
CA LEU A 54 16.00 -19.55 -24.97
C LEU A 54 16.28 -19.55 -26.48
N THR A 55 15.26 -19.34 -27.32
CA THR A 55 15.40 -19.36 -28.77
C THR A 55 16.03 -18.06 -29.32
N ILE A 56 15.95 -16.93 -28.59
CA ILE A 56 16.55 -15.62 -28.99
C ILE A 56 17.91 -15.37 -28.32
N CYS A 57 18.29 -16.21 -27.38
CA CYS A 57 19.57 -16.18 -26.67
C CYS A 57 20.84 -16.10 -27.54
N ALA A 58 20.78 -16.44 -28.82
CA ALA A 58 21.93 -16.38 -29.72
C ALA A 58 22.21 -14.97 -30.29
N VAL A 59 21.32 -13.99 -30.10
CA VAL A 59 21.35 -12.71 -30.84
C VAL A 59 22.16 -11.62 -30.11
N SER A 60 22.28 -11.68 -28.79
CA SER A 60 23.08 -10.72 -28.01
C SER A 60 23.38 -11.25 -26.61
N PRO A 61 24.57 -10.97 -26.03
CA PRO A 61 24.89 -11.27 -24.64
C PRO A 61 23.84 -10.80 -23.62
N THR A 62 23.23 -9.64 -23.85
CA THR A 62 22.21 -9.07 -22.95
C THR A 62 20.89 -9.85 -23.02
N ALA A 63 20.49 -10.35 -24.20
CA ALA A 63 19.31 -11.22 -24.33
C ALA A 63 19.53 -12.58 -23.67
N ARG A 64 20.74 -13.13 -23.78
CA ARG A 64 21.09 -14.39 -23.15
C ARG A 64 21.06 -14.28 -21.63
N LEU A 65 21.71 -13.25 -21.11
CA LEU A 65 21.72 -12.93 -19.68
C LEU A 65 20.29 -12.71 -19.16
N TYR A 66 19.44 -11.97 -19.88
CA TYR A 66 18.02 -11.81 -19.55
C TYR A 66 17.28 -13.16 -19.46
N ALA A 67 17.44 -14.03 -20.46
CA ALA A 67 16.73 -15.30 -20.51
C ALA A 67 17.19 -16.26 -19.40
N GLU A 68 18.46 -16.22 -19.03
CA GLU A 68 19.01 -17.00 -17.92
C GLU A 68 18.49 -16.47 -16.58
N LEU A 69 18.59 -15.15 -16.32
CA LEU A 69 18.11 -14.53 -15.08
C LEU A 69 16.60 -14.68 -14.83
N VAL A 70 15.78 -14.79 -15.88
CA VAL A 70 14.32 -15.03 -15.76
C VAL A 70 14.00 -16.50 -15.41
N GLN A 71 14.93 -17.42 -15.66
CA GLN A 71 14.77 -18.85 -15.39
C GLN A 71 15.39 -19.29 -14.05
N VAL A 72 16.20 -18.44 -13.41
CA VAL A 72 16.77 -18.71 -12.09
C VAL A 72 15.66 -18.60 -11.02
N PRO A 73 15.40 -19.67 -10.22
CA PRO A 73 14.52 -19.60 -9.06
C PRO A 73 14.97 -18.52 -8.08
N ASP A 74 14.03 -17.95 -7.31
CA ASP A 74 14.20 -16.73 -6.49
C ASP A 74 15.06 -16.87 -5.22
N LYS A 75 16.21 -17.51 -5.38
CA LYS A 75 17.08 -17.95 -4.31
C LYS A 75 18.51 -17.98 -4.90
N CYS A 76 19.45 -17.02 -4.72
CA CYS A 76 20.26 -16.81 -3.50
C CYS A 76 21.70 -16.23 -3.88
N VAL A 77 22.16 -14.96 -3.65
CA VAL A 77 23.12 -14.29 -2.65
C VAL A 77 23.41 -12.82 -3.06
N SER A 78 23.67 -11.90 -2.11
CA SER A 78 23.85 -10.41 -2.08
C SER A 78 24.46 -9.56 -3.24
N TYR A 79 24.24 -9.84 -4.53
CA TYR A 79 24.69 -8.96 -5.63
C TYR A 79 23.54 -8.13 -6.21
N GLU A 80 23.79 -6.86 -6.51
CA GLU A 80 22.88 -6.01 -7.25
C GLU A 80 23.51 -5.59 -8.59
N MET A 81 22.81 -5.90 -9.69
CA MET A 81 23.22 -5.51 -11.03
C MET A 81 22.50 -4.25 -11.46
N TYR A 82 23.23 -3.30 -12.03
CA TYR A 82 22.69 -2.03 -12.47
C TYR A 82 22.93 -1.78 -13.96
N LEU A 83 22.03 -1.02 -14.60
CA LEU A 83 22.23 -0.42 -15.92
C LEU A 83 22.06 1.09 -15.76
N GLY A 84 23.18 1.82 -15.72
CA GLY A 84 23.17 3.18 -15.17
C GLY A 84 22.77 3.13 -13.69
N ASP A 85 21.81 3.97 -13.27
CA ASP A 85 21.34 4.02 -11.87
C ASP A 85 20.14 3.07 -11.59
N ARG A 86 19.74 2.24 -12.55
CA ARG A 86 18.56 1.36 -12.42
C ARG A 86 18.96 -0.06 -12.02
N LEU A 87 18.44 -0.53 -10.88
CA LEU A 87 18.57 -1.92 -10.43
C LEU A 87 17.90 -2.86 -11.45
N VAL A 88 18.71 -3.68 -12.10
CA VAL A 88 18.29 -4.69 -13.07
C VAL A 88 17.95 -5.98 -12.36
N HIS A 89 18.77 -6.38 -11.38
CA HIS A 89 18.62 -7.66 -10.73
C HIS A 89 19.24 -7.65 -9.34
N ARG A 90 18.59 -8.32 -8.39
CA ARG A 90 19.15 -8.61 -7.07
C ARG A 90 19.26 -10.13 -6.91
N PHE A 91 20.37 -10.55 -6.35
CA PHE A 91 20.62 -11.89 -5.85
C PHE A 91 20.64 -11.78 -4.30
N SER A 92 19.96 -12.64 -3.51
CA SER A 92 19.92 -12.57 -2.02
C SER A 92 19.59 -13.94 -1.37
N ASP A 93 20.28 -14.37 -0.29
CA ASP A 93 20.28 -15.78 0.20
C ASP A 93 20.03 -16.02 1.73
N ASP A 94 19.51 -17.23 2.02
CA ASP A 94 19.48 -18.10 3.24
C ASP A 94 19.84 -19.61 2.89
N LEU A 95 21.01 -19.92 2.28
CA LEU A 95 21.50 -21.26 1.87
C LEU A 95 23.03 -21.38 2.16
N ASP A 96 23.55 -22.61 2.11
CA ASP A 96 24.95 -22.96 2.43
C ASP A 96 25.95 -22.57 1.30
N ASP A 97 27.19 -22.19 1.68
CA ASP A 97 28.23 -21.52 0.85
C ASP A 97 28.60 -22.18 -0.51
N ASP A 98 28.42 -23.50 -0.70
CA ASP A 98 28.90 -24.22 -1.91
C ASP A 98 28.00 -24.00 -3.15
N ASP A 99 26.69 -23.79 -2.97
CA ASP A 99 25.74 -23.57 -4.08
C ASP A 99 25.85 -22.15 -4.67
N GLU A 100 26.39 -21.20 -3.89
CA GLU A 100 26.60 -19.80 -4.28
C GLU A 100 27.60 -19.67 -5.46
N GLU A 101 28.70 -20.41 -5.37
CA GLU A 101 29.83 -20.30 -6.29
C GLU A 101 29.45 -20.81 -7.69
N GLU A 102 28.62 -21.85 -7.77
CA GLU A 102 28.21 -22.48 -9.02
C GLU A 102 27.25 -21.59 -9.83
N CYS A 103 26.36 -20.85 -9.15
CA CYS A 103 25.42 -19.93 -9.80
C CYS A 103 26.14 -18.73 -10.42
N LEU A 104 27.08 -18.11 -9.68
CA LEU A 104 27.90 -17.02 -10.19
C LEU A 104 28.79 -17.48 -11.35
N ARG A 105 29.38 -18.69 -11.30
CA ARG A 105 30.13 -19.26 -12.44
C ARG A 105 29.30 -19.37 -13.72
N HIS A 106 28.03 -19.76 -13.61
CA HIS A 106 27.14 -19.89 -14.78
C HIS A 106 26.89 -18.54 -15.47
N HIS A 107 26.69 -17.47 -14.71
CA HIS A 107 26.30 -16.16 -15.25
C HIS A 107 27.50 -15.25 -15.55
N ALA A 108 28.66 -15.49 -14.92
CA ALA A 108 29.84 -14.64 -14.98
C ALA A 108 30.28 -14.29 -16.41
N TRP A 109 30.28 -15.26 -17.31
CA TRP A 109 30.71 -15.03 -18.69
C TRP A 109 29.84 -14.00 -19.41
N TRP A 110 28.52 -14.09 -19.23
CA TRP A 110 27.55 -13.18 -19.85
C TRP A 110 27.59 -11.80 -19.21
N LEU A 111 27.76 -11.75 -17.89
CA LEU A 111 27.99 -10.50 -17.17
C LEU A 111 29.19 -9.74 -17.76
N VAL A 112 30.34 -10.41 -17.90
CA VAL A 112 31.55 -9.83 -18.52
C VAL A 112 31.29 -9.32 -19.94
N LYS A 113 30.57 -10.09 -20.76
CA LYS A 113 30.25 -9.68 -22.14
C LYS A 113 29.28 -8.51 -22.23
N CYS A 114 28.42 -8.32 -21.23
CA CYS A 114 27.48 -7.20 -21.20
C CYS A 114 28.11 -5.90 -20.70
N GLY A 115 29.21 -5.97 -19.93
CA GLY A 115 29.90 -4.77 -19.42
C GLY A 115 29.08 -3.93 -18.42
N LEU A 116 28.13 -4.56 -17.71
CA LEU A 116 27.24 -3.89 -16.75
C LEU A 116 27.92 -3.61 -15.41
N PRO A 117 27.73 -2.43 -14.79
CA PRO A 117 28.25 -2.17 -13.46
C PRO A 117 27.63 -3.12 -12.42
N LEU A 118 28.46 -3.60 -11.50
CA LEU A 118 28.07 -4.49 -10.40
C LEU A 118 28.15 -3.76 -9.07
N HIS A 119 27.14 -3.91 -8.23
CA HIS A 119 27.10 -3.37 -6.88
C HIS A 119 27.00 -4.55 -5.90
N LEU A 120 27.91 -4.61 -4.95
CA LEU A 120 27.94 -5.69 -3.95
C LEU A 120 27.12 -5.28 -2.72
N ASP A 121 26.43 -6.21 -2.08
CA ASP A 121 25.73 -6.00 -0.79
C ASP A 121 26.39 -6.83 0.34
N HIS A 122 25.94 -6.60 1.58
CA HIS A 122 26.58 -6.78 2.90
C HIS A 122 27.39 -8.07 3.21
N SER A 123 27.39 -9.10 2.36
CA SER A 123 28.12 -10.37 2.57
C SER A 123 29.11 -10.76 1.46
N SER A 124 29.20 -10.00 0.37
CA SER A 124 29.98 -10.40 -0.81
C SER A 124 31.50 -10.24 -0.65
N ASN A 125 32.26 -11.31 -0.92
CA ASN A 125 33.73 -11.33 -0.79
C ASN A 125 34.41 -11.28 -2.17
N PHE A 126 35.29 -10.29 -2.39
CA PHE A 126 36.08 -10.15 -3.63
C PHE A 126 36.89 -11.41 -3.97
N THR A 127 37.26 -12.20 -2.96
CA THR A 127 37.97 -13.48 -3.15
C THR A 127 37.14 -14.48 -3.95
N VAL A 128 35.84 -14.58 -3.66
CA VAL A 128 34.91 -15.47 -4.37
C VAL A 128 34.72 -15.00 -5.82
N LEU A 129 34.47 -13.69 -6.01
CA LEU A 129 34.38 -13.11 -7.36
C LEU A 129 35.64 -13.35 -8.19
N ARG A 130 36.82 -13.25 -7.56
CA ARG A 130 38.10 -13.45 -8.23
C ARG A 130 38.34 -14.92 -8.58
N ALA A 131 37.97 -15.84 -7.70
CA ALA A 131 38.06 -17.28 -7.94
C ALA A 131 37.14 -17.71 -9.12
N ILE A 132 35.95 -17.11 -9.19
CA ILE A 132 34.95 -17.41 -10.22
C ILE A 132 35.30 -16.79 -11.57
N ALA A 133 35.49 -15.47 -11.61
CA ALA A 133 35.72 -14.73 -12.84
C ALA A 133 36.43 -13.39 -12.57
N PRO A 134 37.77 -13.34 -12.72
CA PRO A 134 38.56 -12.13 -12.47
C PRO A 134 38.09 -10.89 -13.23
N ALA A 135 37.52 -11.06 -14.43
CA ALA A 135 37.00 -9.95 -15.24
C ALA A 135 35.78 -9.25 -14.62
N LEU A 136 35.01 -9.92 -13.76
CA LEU A 136 33.89 -9.29 -13.04
C LEU A 136 34.35 -8.28 -12.00
N VAL A 137 35.53 -8.49 -11.41
CA VAL A 137 36.07 -7.59 -10.39
C VAL A 137 36.22 -6.17 -10.95
N ALA A 138 36.69 -6.04 -12.20
CA ALA A 138 36.82 -4.75 -12.89
C ALA A 138 35.47 -4.05 -13.19
N MET A 139 34.35 -4.75 -13.05
CA MET A 139 33.00 -4.23 -13.29
C MET A 139 32.30 -3.78 -12.01
N VAL A 140 32.85 -4.13 -10.84
CA VAL A 140 32.31 -3.68 -9.54
C VAL A 140 32.46 -2.16 -9.43
N ARG A 141 31.37 -1.46 -9.09
CA ARG A 141 31.31 0.00 -8.89
C ARG A 141 30.94 0.40 -7.47
N SER A 142 30.27 -0.47 -6.73
CA SER A 142 29.92 -0.27 -5.32
C SER A 142 30.25 -1.52 -4.52
N SER A 143 30.82 -1.37 -3.33
CA SER A 143 31.09 -2.50 -2.45
C SER A 143 31.14 -2.13 -0.96
N PRO A 144 30.49 -2.93 -0.08
CA PRO A 144 30.76 -2.92 1.35
C PRO A 144 32.04 -3.69 1.66
N LEU A 145 33.04 -2.97 2.12
CA LEU A 145 34.22 -3.51 2.77
C LEU A 145 33.86 -3.78 4.24
N SER A 146 33.39 -5.00 4.53
CA SER A 146 33.14 -5.47 5.90
C SER A 146 34.18 -6.51 6.32
N ALA A 147 34.81 -6.32 7.47
CA ALA A 147 35.76 -7.28 8.04
C ALA A 147 35.08 -8.25 9.04
N TYR A 148 33.93 -8.84 8.71
CA TYR A 148 33.41 -9.97 9.48
C TYR A 148 34.19 -11.23 9.07
N GLY A 149 35.31 -11.49 9.75
CA GLY A 149 36.12 -12.69 9.58
C GLY A 149 37.46 -12.46 8.86
N GLY A 150 38.48 -12.09 9.64
CA GLY A 150 39.88 -12.09 9.20
C GLY A 150 40.31 -10.93 8.27
N PRO A 151 41.63 -10.76 8.05
CA PRO A 151 42.15 -9.75 7.13
C PRO A 151 41.69 -10.06 5.71
N CYS A 152 40.94 -9.13 5.12
CA CYS A 152 40.51 -9.22 3.73
C CYS A 152 41.74 -9.00 2.82
N GLU A 153 42.17 -9.99 2.04
CA GLU A 153 43.23 -9.84 1.03
C GLU A 153 42.71 -9.09 -0.22
N LEU A 154 42.32 -7.83 -0.04
CA LEU A 154 41.95 -6.94 -1.13
C LEU A 154 43.22 -6.55 -1.91
N GLN A 155 43.21 -6.74 -3.23
CA GLN A 155 44.27 -6.19 -4.08
C GLN A 155 43.93 -4.74 -4.41
N VAL A 156 44.95 -3.89 -4.50
CA VAL A 156 44.83 -2.46 -4.89
C VAL A 156 43.97 -2.29 -6.13
N SER A 157 44.19 -3.14 -7.13
CA SER A 157 43.49 -3.14 -8.42
C SER A 157 41.98 -3.32 -8.31
N ASP A 158 41.49 -3.94 -7.24
CA ASP A 158 40.07 -4.32 -7.12
C ASP A 158 39.18 -3.17 -6.68
N ILE A 159 39.78 -2.09 -6.18
CA ILE A 159 39.05 -0.96 -5.60
C ILE A 159 39.23 0.35 -6.35
N LEU A 160 40.14 0.43 -7.33
CA LEU A 160 40.45 1.67 -8.08
C LEU A 160 39.27 2.20 -8.92
N GLN A 161 38.42 1.29 -9.38
CA GLN A 161 37.26 1.56 -10.22
C GLN A 161 35.96 1.79 -9.45
N LEU A 162 36.00 1.70 -8.11
CA LEU A 162 34.82 1.91 -7.28
C LEU A 162 34.38 3.38 -7.35
N GLU A 163 33.09 3.58 -7.61
CA GLU A 163 32.41 4.86 -7.54
C GLU A 163 31.76 5.08 -6.17
N GLU A 164 31.41 3.98 -5.50
CA GLU A 164 30.86 3.97 -4.14
C GLU A 164 31.60 2.95 -3.27
N MET A 165 31.88 3.33 -2.03
CA MET A 165 32.56 2.45 -1.08
C MET A 165 31.88 2.57 0.27
N ARG A 166 31.55 1.44 0.90
CA ARG A 166 31.04 1.38 2.27
C ARG A 166 32.08 0.68 3.14
N ILE A 167 32.43 1.25 4.27
CA ILE A 167 33.44 0.76 5.20
C ILE A 167 32.73 0.39 6.50
N ARG A 168 32.98 -0.80 7.05
CA ARG A 168 32.39 -1.26 8.32
C ARG A 168 33.44 -1.70 9.33
N GLY A 169 33.34 -1.21 10.56
CA GLY A 169 34.08 -1.75 11.72
C GLY A 169 35.41 -1.07 12.01
N ASP A 170 36.01 -1.44 13.14
CA ASP A 170 37.13 -0.74 13.76
C ASP A 170 38.53 -1.21 13.37
N ASN A 171 38.58 -2.20 12.49
CA ASN A 171 39.84 -2.54 11.86
C ASN A 171 40.13 -1.40 10.90
N THR A 172 41.08 -0.54 11.31
CA THR A 172 41.82 0.35 10.42
C THR A 172 41.87 -0.33 9.08
N ILE A 173 41.38 0.34 8.05
CA ILE A 173 41.61 -0.13 6.71
C ILE A 173 43.12 -0.12 6.52
N SER A 174 43.78 -1.21 6.89
CA SER A 174 45.07 -1.62 6.42
C SER A 174 44.81 -2.11 5.00
N ILE A 175 44.31 -1.23 4.12
CA ILE A 175 44.69 -1.32 2.71
C ILE A 175 46.16 -0.91 2.70
N THR A 176 47.01 -1.79 3.22
CA THR A 176 48.43 -1.71 3.07
C THR A 176 48.65 -1.78 1.55
N ASN A 177 49.11 -0.67 0.97
CA ASN A 177 49.49 -0.47 -0.45
C ASN A 177 48.55 0.33 -1.37
N VAL A 178 47.38 0.83 -0.94
CA VAL A 178 46.62 1.83 -1.74
C VAL A 178 46.84 3.22 -1.19
N THR A 179 47.38 4.11 -2.00
CA THR A 179 47.33 5.53 -1.71
C THR A 179 45.93 6.03 -2.07
N PRO A 180 45.15 6.62 -1.16
CA PRO A 180 43.76 7.04 -1.45
C PRO A 180 43.64 7.98 -2.66
N SER A 181 44.70 8.72 -2.98
CA SER A 181 44.84 9.50 -4.23
C SER A 181 44.60 8.73 -5.52
N GLN A 182 44.74 7.41 -5.52
CA GLN A 182 44.51 6.55 -6.68
C GLN A 182 43.02 6.24 -6.91
N LEU A 183 42.16 6.45 -5.90
CA LEU A 183 40.70 6.24 -5.96
C LEU A 183 40.01 7.40 -6.70
N THR A 184 40.37 7.58 -7.96
CA THR A 184 39.95 8.71 -8.81
C THR A 184 38.50 8.65 -9.28
N HIS A 185 37.85 7.49 -9.15
CA HIS A 185 36.44 7.30 -9.48
C HIS A 185 35.50 7.41 -8.27
N LEU A 186 36.04 7.37 -7.05
CA LEU A 186 35.24 7.29 -5.83
C LEU A 186 34.50 8.60 -5.55
N ARG A 187 33.17 8.59 -5.71
CA ARG A 187 32.26 9.71 -5.50
C ARG A 187 31.54 9.65 -4.16
N ARG A 188 31.17 8.44 -3.71
CA ARG A 188 30.41 8.18 -2.48
C ARG A 188 31.24 7.34 -1.51
N LEU A 189 31.35 7.81 -0.28
CA LEU A 189 31.94 7.04 0.82
C LEU A 189 30.94 6.94 1.97
N THR A 190 30.67 5.71 2.42
CA THR A 190 29.89 5.43 3.62
C THR A 190 30.80 4.79 4.66
N VAL A 191 30.79 5.29 5.89
CA VAL A 191 31.60 4.78 7.00
C VAL A 191 30.67 4.37 8.13
N GLU A 192 30.65 3.10 8.53
CA GLU A 192 29.71 2.53 9.50
C GLU A 192 30.48 1.79 10.62
N ALA A 193 29.93 1.76 11.84
CA ALA A 193 30.44 0.94 12.95
C ALA A 193 31.93 1.15 13.35
N TYR A 194 32.47 2.37 13.19
CA TYR A 194 33.88 2.73 13.46
C TYR A 194 34.15 3.27 14.88
N THR A 195 34.85 2.51 15.72
CA THR A 195 34.99 2.68 17.19
C THR A 195 36.27 3.46 17.62
N SER A 196 37.20 3.71 16.69
CA SER A 196 38.48 4.42 16.83
C SER A 196 38.50 5.74 16.05
N GLU A 197 39.52 6.59 16.22
CA GLU A 197 39.62 7.83 15.41
C GLU A 197 39.72 7.48 13.91
N PHE A 198 38.71 7.88 13.15
CA PHE A 198 38.72 7.74 11.70
C PHE A 198 39.82 8.64 11.11
N CYS A 199 40.70 8.07 10.28
CA CYS A 199 41.85 8.79 9.74
C CYS A 199 41.40 9.85 8.72
N GLU A 200 41.31 11.11 9.13
CA GLU A 200 40.91 12.23 8.26
C GLU A 200 41.86 12.44 7.07
N ASP A 201 43.13 12.04 7.21
CA ASP A 201 44.13 12.06 6.12
C ASP A 201 43.72 11.21 4.92
N PHE A 202 42.90 10.17 5.15
CA PHE A 202 42.33 9.36 4.07
C PHE A 202 41.37 10.19 3.21
N LEU A 203 40.46 10.95 3.82
CA LEU A 203 39.47 11.78 3.11
C LEU A 203 40.13 12.89 2.30
N LEU A 204 41.18 13.48 2.86
CA LEU A 204 41.98 14.52 2.21
C LEU A 204 42.54 14.08 0.86
N GLN A 205 42.91 12.81 0.77
CA GLN A 205 43.56 12.25 -0.40
C GLN A 205 42.58 11.77 -1.47
N LEU A 206 41.25 11.76 -1.23
CA LEU A 206 40.26 11.30 -2.22
C LEU A 206 39.92 12.39 -3.25
N PRO A 207 40.44 12.32 -4.48
CA PRO A 207 40.41 13.43 -5.44
C PRO A 207 39.06 13.55 -6.16
N ALA A 208 38.10 12.68 -5.88
CA ALA A 208 36.81 12.60 -6.58
C ALA A 208 35.58 12.65 -5.64
N LEU A 209 35.77 12.60 -4.33
CA LEU A 209 34.69 12.48 -3.35
C LEU A 209 33.72 13.69 -3.38
N THR A 210 32.42 13.39 -3.48
CA THR A 210 31.33 14.37 -3.49
C THR A 210 30.25 14.06 -2.46
N GLU A 211 30.14 12.81 -2.01
CA GLU A 211 29.15 12.40 -1.02
C GLU A 211 29.82 11.61 0.11
N LEU A 212 29.64 12.07 1.34
CA LEU A 212 30.16 11.43 2.54
C LEU A 212 29.01 11.12 3.50
N PHE A 213 28.91 9.85 3.87
CA PHE A 213 27.95 9.34 4.85
C PHE A 213 28.72 8.69 5.98
N ILE A 214 28.49 9.15 7.20
CA ILE A 214 29.03 8.52 8.40
C ILE A 214 27.81 7.91 9.11
N ASP A 215 27.93 6.69 9.64
CA ASP A 215 26.90 5.94 10.37
C ASP A 215 27.45 5.52 11.74
N GLU A 216 26.56 5.22 12.69
CA GLU A 216 26.85 5.10 14.12
C GLU A 216 28.09 4.27 14.45
N ALA A 217 29.05 4.93 15.09
CA ALA A 217 29.84 4.30 16.13
C ALA A 217 30.24 5.28 17.22
N TYR A 218 30.34 4.71 18.41
CA TYR A 218 30.40 5.39 19.68
C TYR A 218 31.57 6.39 19.76
N ARG A 219 31.27 7.58 20.29
CA ARG A 219 32.22 8.53 20.90
C ARG A 219 33.38 9.06 20.04
N THR A 220 33.37 8.96 18.72
CA THR A 220 34.39 9.65 17.94
C THR A 220 34.03 11.14 17.85
N GLN A 221 34.86 11.97 18.49
CA GLN A 221 34.96 13.38 18.11
C GLN A 221 35.47 13.39 16.69
N VAL A 222 34.56 13.42 15.71
CA VAL A 222 34.97 13.71 14.35
C VAL A 222 35.32 15.19 14.36
N SER A 223 36.61 15.50 14.50
CA SER A 223 37.20 16.85 14.49
C SER A 223 37.16 17.38 13.05
N LEU A 224 35.94 17.45 12.51
CA LEU A 224 35.72 17.44 11.08
C LEU A 224 36.28 18.68 10.40
N MET A 225 37.25 18.38 9.52
CA MET A 225 37.40 18.92 8.17
C MET A 225 38.47 19.99 7.99
N GLU A 226 39.57 19.58 7.37
CA GLU A 226 40.42 20.46 6.57
C GLU A 226 39.65 21.02 5.35
N PRO A 227 39.92 22.28 4.91
CA PRO A 227 39.13 22.95 3.88
C PRO A 227 39.09 22.24 2.52
N ALA A 228 40.14 21.50 2.17
CA ALA A 228 40.39 21.05 0.80
C ALA A 228 39.34 20.04 0.29
N TYR A 229 38.99 19.02 1.08
CA TYR A 229 37.99 18.03 0.67
C TYR A 229 36.56 18.49 1.00
N ALA A 230 36.38 19.21 2.11
CA ALA A 230 35.09 19.76 2.53
C ALA A 230 34.46 20.68 1.49
N ALA A 231 35.28 21.47 0.79
CA ALA A 231 34.83 22.39 -0.26
C ALA A 231 34.23 21.67 -1.48
N ARG A 232 34.46 20.37 -1.64
CA ARG A 232 34.03 19.58 -2.81
C ARG A 232 32.79 18.72 -2.55
N LEU A 233 32.44 18.53 -1.28
CA LEU A 233 31.28 17.73 -0.89
C LEU A 233 29.99 18.44 -1.30
N LEU A 234 29.10 17.69 -1.94
CA LEU A 234 27.75 18.10 -2.30
C LEU A 234 26.73 17.57 -1.29
N ARG A 235 26.98 16.36 -0.74
CA ARG A 235 26.15 15.73 0.29
C ARG A 235 27.01 15.29 1.47
N LEU A 236 26.55 15.62 2.67
CA LEU A 236 27.25 15.28 3.90
C LEU A 236 26.23 14.81 4.94
N THR A 237 26.42 13.60 5.47
CA THR A 237 25.62 13.04 6.58
C THR A 237 26.53 12.72 7.76
N ILE A 238 26.24 13.34 8.90
CA ILE A 238 26.98 13.18 10.15
C ILE A 238 25.99 12.85 11.28
N PRO A 239 25.98 11.63 11.81
CA PRO A 239 25.16 11.24 12.93
C PRO A 239 25.88 11.53 14.25
N ASN A 240 25.12 11.97 15.24
CA ASN A 240 25.55 12.22 16.62
C ASN A 240 26.89 12.97 16.74
N PRO A 241 27.08 14.13 16.09
CA PRO A 241 28.29 14.89 16.29
C PRO A 241 28.37 15.32 17.75
N THR A 242 29.51 15.05 18.38
CA THR A 242 29.83 15.45 19.76
C THR A 242 30.22 16.93 19.86
N MET A 243 30.07 17.69 18.76
CA MET A 243 30.37 19.11 18.68
C MET A 243 29.16 19.96 19.08
N ASN A 244 29.42 21.06 19.79
CA ASN A 244 28.41 22.04 20.19
C ASN A 244 28.26 23.21 19.19
N THR A 245 29.20 23.36 18.23
CA THR A 245 29.17 24.42 17.21
C THR A 245 29.31 23.85 15.81
N LEU A 246 28.68 24.53 14.85
CA LEU A 246 28.71 24.19 13.43
C LEU A 246 29.73 25.05 12.65
N SER A 247 30.81 25.51 13.29
CA SER A 247 31.80 26.42 12.70
C SER A 247 32.51 25.85 11.47
N TRP A 248 32.68 24.53 11.40
CA TRP A 248 33.25 23.79 10.27
C TRP A 248 32.44 23.97 8.97
N THR A 249 31.13 24.28 9.07
CA THR A 249 30.26 24.46 7.89
C THR A 249 30.73 25.59 6.99
N LYS A 250 31.46 26.59 7.50
CA LYS A 250 32.07 27.66 6.69
C LYS A 250 33.05 27.14 5.62
N LYS A 251 33.62 25.95 5.83
CA LYS A 251 34.55 25.31 4.89
C LYS A 251 33.81 24.54 3.78
N CYS A 252 32.54 24.19 3.99
CA CYS A 252 31.74 23.36 3.09
C CYS A 252 31.06 24.19 1.98
N THR A 253 31.83 24.84 1.12
CA THR A 253 31.31 25.84 0.17
C THR A 253 30.38 25.28 -0.92
N SER A 254 30.45 23.98 -1.23
CA SER A 254 29.65 23.35 -2.30
C SER A 254 28.48 22.51 -1.80
N VAL A 255 28.28 22.38 -0.47
CA VAL A 255 27.28 21.47 0.08
C VAL A 255 25.88 21.95 -0.29
N THR A 256 25.10 21.03 -0.86
CA THR A 256 23.70 21.23 -1.22
C THR A 256 22.76 20.51 -0.26
N HIS A 257 23.17 19.35 0.24
CA HIS A 257 22.41 18.56 1.20
C HIS A 257 23.26 18.28 2.43
N LEU A 258 22.80 18.77 3.58
CA LEU A 258 23.44 18.54 4.85
C LEU A 258 22.49 17.79 5.78
N SER A 259 22.97 16.69 6.35
CA SER A 259 22.24 15.89 7.31
C SER A 259 23.06 15.76 8.61
N ILE A 260 22.51 16.27 9.71
CA ILE A 260 23.10 16.28 11.05
C ILE A 260 22.10 15.59 11.99
N ILE A 261 22.15 14.26 12.04
CA ILE A 261 21.13 13.43 12.69
C ILE A 261 21.51 13.15 14.14
N ARG A 262 20.54 13.07 15.06
CA ARG A 262 20.73 12.71 16.48
C ARG A 262 21.79 13.55 17.21
N CYS A 263 21.96 14.82 16.83
CA CYS A 263 22.90 15.69 17.49
C CYS A 263 22.35 16.22 18.82
N SER A 264 22.98 15.87 19.94
CA SER A 264 22.53 16.29 21.27
C SER A 264 23.07 17.65 21.73
N LEU A 265 24.13 18.15 21.11
CA LEU A 265 24.92 19.29 21.62
C LEU A 265 24.81 20.57 20.78
N VAL A 266 24.33 20.50 19.54
CA VAL A 266 24.15 21.70 18.69
C VAL A 266 22.93 22.48 19.14
N LEU A 267 23.18 23.70 19.64
CA LEU A 267 22.16 24.63 20.09
C LEU A 267 21.87 25.77 19.10
N ASP A 268 22.80 26.05 18.17
CA ASP A 268 22.72 27.15 17.22
C ASP A 268 22.99 26.69 15.79
N VAL A 269 22.07 27.02 14.88
CA VAL A 269 22.11 26.69 13.44
C VAL A 269 22.41 27.90 12.57
N GLY A 270 22.66 29.08 13.14
CA GLY A 270 22.84 30.33 12.42
C GLY A 270 23.99 30.31 11.40
N SER A 271 25.07 29.56 11.65
CA SER A 271 26.20 29.43 10.70
C SER A 271 25.82 28.73 9.40
N LEU A 272 24.74 27.92 9.39
CA LEU A 272 24.24 27.25 8.18
C LEU A 272 23.72 28.24 7.13
N THR A 273 23.40 29.47 7.55
CA THR A 273 22.98 30.54 6.63
C THR A 273 24.10 31.02 5.71
N GLU A 274 25.35 30.75 6.05
CA GLU A 274 26.52 31.13 5.26
C GLU A 274 26.80 30.15 4.10
N LEU A 275 26.10 29.01 4.04
CA LEU A 275 26.27 28.00 2.99
C LEU A 275 25.58 28.44 1.68
N PRO A 276 26.32 28.79 0.61
CA PRO A 276 25.75 29.48 -0.55
C PRO A 276 24.87 28.58 -1.42
N HIS A 277 24.98 27.26 -1.27
CA HIS A 277 24.29 26.28 -2.12
C HIS A 277 23.40 25.30 -1.34
N LEU A 278 23.23 25.48 -0.02
CA LEU A 278 22.45 24.57 0.80
C LEU A 278 20.96 24.62 0.44
N THR A 279 20.44 23.56 -0.18
CA THR A 279 19.03 23.45 -0.58
C THR A 279 18.22 22.54 0.35
N SER A 280 18.87 21.60 1.05
CA SER A 280 18.23 20.66 1.97
C SER A 280 19.01 20.52 3.26
N LEU A 281 18.33 20.70 4.39
CA LEU A 281 18.87 20.49 5.73
C LEU A 281 18.04 19.42 6.44
N ASP A 282 18.70 18.38 6.94
CA ASP A 282 18.10 17.35 7.79
C ASP A 282 18.79 17.36 9.16
N MET A 283 18.01 17.47 10.22
CA MET A 283 18.46 17.46 11.60
C MET A 283 17.66 16.47 12.44
N THR A 284 17.18 15.38 11.83
CA THR A 284 16.31 14.41 12.49
C THR A 284 16.91 13.90 13.81
N GLY A 285 16.13 13.90 14.89
CA GLY A 285 16.55 13.46 16.22
C GLY A 285 17.49 14.41 16.95
N SER A 286 17.76 15.60 16.41
CA SER A 286 18.69 16.56 17.01
C SER A 286 18.02 17.45 18.06
N ASN A 287 18.81 17.95 18.99
CA ASN A 287 18.40 18.70 20.17
C ASN A 287 18.41 20.22 19.93
N VAL A 288 18.00 20.64 18.73
CA VAL A 288 18.04 22.04 18.30
C VAL A 288 16.84 22.78 18.91
N PRO A 289 17.04 23.73 19.83
CA PRO A 289 15.93 24.40 20.50
C PRO A 289 15.26 25.47 19.63
N HIS A 290 16.04 26.11 18.75
CA HIS A 290 15.60 27.22 17.90
C HIS A 290 16.24 27.13 16.50
N LEU A 291 15.52 27.63 15.50
CA LEU A 291 15.97 27.65 14.10
C LEU A 291 16.39 29.05 13.65
N ASP A 292 16.84 29.87 14.59
CA ASP A 292 17.08 31.28 14.38
C ASP A 292 18.13 31.53 13.30
N GLY A 293 17.88 32.57 12.50
CA GLY A 293 18.72 32.95 11.38
C GLY A 293 18.43 32.19 10.08
N LEU A 294 17.84 30.98 10.09
CA LEU A 294 17.58 30.20 8.87
C LEU A 294 16.66 30.92 7.87
N CYS A 295 15.81 31.84 8.33
CA CYS A 295 15.04 32.76 7.47
C CYS A 295 15.91 33.58 6.48
N ARG A 296 17.21 33.76 6.76
CA ARG A 296 18.16 34.47 5.89
C ARG A 296 18.78 33.58 4.80
N SER A 297 18.57 32.26 4.86
CA SER A 297 19.09 31.37 3.81
C SER A 297 18.41 31.66 2.47
N LEU A 298 19.21 32.01 1.46
CA LEU A 298 18.71 32.36 0.13
C LEU A 298 18.43 31.15 -0.77
N THR A 299 18.80 29.95 -0.32
CA THR A 299 18.80 28.72 -1.13
C THR A 299 18.03 27.56 -0.49
N LEU A 300 17.82 27.57 0.83
CA LEU A 300 17.17 26.46 1.53
C LEU A 300 15.73 26.27 1.04
N THR A 301 15.45 25.09 0.51
CA THR A 301 14.14 24.69 -0.02
C THR A 301 13.45 23.65 0.85
N ARG A 302 14.21 22.85 1.60
CA ARG A 302 13.70 21.78 2.44
C ARG A 302 14.39 21.77 3.79
N ILE A 303 13.61 21.66 4.84
CA ILE A 303 14.09 21.40 6.20
C ILE A 303 13.38 20.18 6.80
N VAL A 304 14.15 19.30 7.41
CA VAL A 304 13.67 18.15 8.18
C VAL A 304 14.22 18.28 9.60
N VAL A 305 13.33 18.47 10.55
CA VAL A 305 13.57 18.56 12.00
C VAL A 305 12.62 17.60 12.69
N GLU A 306 12.57 16.37 12.19
CA GLU A 306 11.76 15.28 12.75
C GLU A 306 12.36 14.81 14.08
N LYS A 307 11.55 14.40 15.06
CA LYS A 307 12.00 13.86 16.36
C LYS A 307 12.93 14.81 17.13
N CYS A 308 12.82 16.12 16.90
CA CYS A 308 13.58 17.15 17.62
C CYS A 308 12.84 17.50 18.91
N SER A 309 13.25 16.89 20.03
CA SER A 309 12.52 16.97 21.30
C SER A 309 12.56 18.34 21.97
N GLU A 310 13.51 19.20 21.64
CA GLU A 310 13.64 20.52 22.26
C GLU A 310 13.21 21.66 21.34
N LEU A 311 12.84 21.36 20.08
CA LEU A 311 12.36 22.37 19.14
C LEU A 311 10.93 22.77 19.46
N LEU A 312 10.74 23.96 20.05
CA LEU A 312 9.43 24.46 20.48
C LEU A 312 8.76 25.41 19.46
N SER A 313 9.52 26.02 18.57
CA SER A 313 9.00 27.04 17.63
C SER A 313 9.67 26.95 16.26
N LEU A 314 8.90 27.24 15.21
CA LEU A 314 9.38 27.40 13.83
C LEU A 314 9.55 28.88 13.41
N GLU A 315 9.50 29.82 14.36
CA GLU A 315 9.61 31.26 14.09
C GLU A 315 10.91 31.63 13.34
N GLY A 316 12.02 30.94 13.62
CA GLY A 316 13.29 31.14 12.92
C GLY A 316 13.26 30.87 11.41
N LEU A 317 12.19 30.24 10.89
CA LEU A 317 11.97 30.00 9.46
C LEU A 317 11.09 31.06 8.78
N VAL A 318 10.43 31.93 9.55
CA VAL A 318 9.45 32.89 9.02
C VAL A 318 10.08 33.78 7.96
N GLY A 319 9.47 33.80 6.77
CA GLY A 319 9.93 34.61 5.64
C GLY A 319 11.10 34.02 4.85
N ALA A 320 11.48 32.75 5.09
CA ALA A 320 12.51 32.08 4.30
C ALA A 320 12.17 32.11 2.78
N PRO A 321 13.03 32.70 1.94
CA PRO A 321 12.66 33.15 0.59
C PRO A 321 12.52 32.04 -0.45
N ARG A 322 13.01 30.82 -0.18
CA ARG A 322 12.93 29.68 -1.10
C ARG A 322 12.36 28.42 -0.46
N LEU A 323 11.94 28.48 0.81
CA LEU A 323 11.51 27.33 1.57
C LEU A 323 10.19 26.78 1.00
N ARG A 324 10.19 25.50 0.64
CA ARG A 324 9.08 24.76 0.02
C ARG A 324 8.52 23.67 0.93
N SER A 325 9.38 22.99 1.68
CA SER A 325 9.00 21.84 2.50
C SER A 325 9.53 21.96 3.91
N ILE A 326 8.66 21.78 4.89
CA ILE A 326 9.01 21.62 6.31
C ILE A 326 8.51 20.25 6.77
N ASN A 327 9.38 19.46 7.40
CA ASN A 327 8.99 18.27 8.15
C ASN A 327 9.46 18.43 9.59
N ALA A 328 8.55 18.62 10.54
CA ALA A 328 8.81 18.70 11.97
C ALA A 328 8.08 17.58 12.74
N SER A 329 7.77 16.47 12.08
CA SER A 329 7.04 15.34 12.66
C SER A 329 7.71 14.83 13.95
N TYR A 330 6.93 14.42 14.94
CA TYR A 330 7.36 13.88 16.22
C TYR A 330 8.25 14.83 17.04
N SER A 331 8.25 16.12 16.72
CA SER A 331 8.94 17.18 17.46
C SER A 331 7.99 17.90 18.42
N ARG A 332 8.55 18.66 19.37
CA ARG A 332 7.76 19.38 20.39
C ARG A 332 7.28 20.77 19.97
N VAL A 333 7.16 21.01 18.66
CA VAL A 333 6.74 22.31 18.12
C VAL A 333 5.38 22.68 18.70
N GLN A 334 5.33 23.84 19.35
CA GLN A 334 4.13 24.45 19.94
C GLN A 334 3.59 25.55 19.03
N THR A 335 4.48 26.33 18.42
CA THR A 335 4.11 27.49 17.62
C THR A 335 4.78 27.45 16.25
N LEU A 336 4.02 27.81 15.21
CA LEU A 336 4.55 27.90 13.85
C LEU A 336 5.15 29.29 13.56
N GLY A 337 4.70 30.33 14.26
CA GLY A 337 4.91 31.71 13.82
C GLY A 337 4.11 32.04 12.55
N GLU A 338 4.47 33.13 11.87
CA GLU A 338 3.81 33.60 10.63
C GLU A 338 4.31 32.85 9.38
N LEU A 339 4.27 31.52 9.36
CA LEU A 339 4.80 30.71 8.23
C LEU A 339 4.13 31.02 6.89
N HIS A 340 2.94 31.60 6.86
CA HIS A 340 2.33 32.12 5.63
C HIS A 340 3.22 33.14 4.88
N ARG A 341 4.21 33.75 5.55
CA ARG A 341 5.22 34.63 4.94
C ARG A 341 6.29 33.89 4.15
N CYS A 342 6.40 32.57 4.28
CA CYS A 342 7.22 31.73 3.41
C CYS A 342 6.48 31.55 2.06
N LEU A 343 6.70 32.48 1.14
CA LEU A 343 5.88 32.65 -0.09
C LEU A 343 5.93 31.45 -1.05
N HIS A 344 6.86 30.51 -0.87
CA HIS A 344 7.01 29.30 -1.68
C HIS A 344 6.71 28.01 -0.92
N LEU A 345 6.23 28.08 0.32
CA LEU A 345 5.95 26.91 1.14
C LEU A 345 4.78 26.13 0.54
N THR A 346 5.03 24.89 0.10
CA THR A 346 4.04 24.01 -0.54
C THR A 346 3.59 22.87 0.36
N THR A 347 4.47 22.37 1.23
CA THR A 347 4.19 21.20 2.06
C THR A 347 4.70 21.37 3.49
N VAL A 348 3.85 21.05 4.46
CA VAL A 348 4.22 20.98 5.87
C VAL A 348 3.81 19.64 6.48
N ARG A 349 4.68 19.06 7.30
CA ARG A 349 4.41 17.83 8.06
C ARG A 349 4.69 18.03 9.54
N PHE A 350 3.69 17.74 10.36
CA PHE A 350 3.64 17.89 11.82
C PHE A 350 3.07 16.63 12.48
N ARG A 351 3.24 15.47 11.82
CA ARG A 351 2.78 14.18 12.33
C ARG A 351 3.26 13.96 13.76
N GLY A 352 2.42 13.60 14.70
CA GLY A 352 2.86 13.30 16.08
C GLY A 352 3.33 14.54 16.88
N CYS A 353 3.08 15.76 16.42
CA CYS A 353 3.37 16.98 17.18
C CYS A 353 2.34 17.18 18.31
N GLY A 354 2.53 16.47 19.41
CA GLY A 354 1.60 16.46 20.55
C GLY A 354 1.44 17.79 21.30
N ASN A 355 2.23 18.82 20.98
CA ASN A 355 2.14 20.15 21.59
C ASN A 355 1.63 21.24 20.61
N LEU A 356 1.39 20.89 19.34
CA LEU A 356 0.96 21.84 18.33
C LEU A 356 -0.56 22.05 18.43
N GLU A 357 -0.99 23.09 19.14
CA GLU A 357 -2.43 23.36 19.34
C GLU A 357 -3.10 24.08 18.15
N SER A 358 -2.32 24.73 17.29
CA SER A 358 -2.86 25.56 16.21
C SER A 358 -1.97 25.57 14.96
N VAL A 359 -2.62 25.45 13.80
CA VAL A 359 -1.98 25.64 12.48
C VAL A 359 -2.29 27.01 11.87
N ALA A 360 -2.86 27.94 12.64
CA ALA A 360 -3.28 29.25 12.15
C ALA A 360 -2.14 30.09 11.53
N GLY A 361 -0.88 29.82 11.90
CA GLY A 361 0.30 30.43 11.30
C GLY A 361 0.44 30.24 9.78
N LEU A 362 -0.25 29.24 9.23
CA LEU A 362 -0.31 28.92 7.80
C LEU A 362 -1.44 29.66 7.04
N SER A 363 -2.32 30.38 7.75
CA SER A 363 -3.50 31.01 7.13
C SER A 363 -3.07 31.98 6.03
N GLY A 364 -3.57 31.77 4.82
CA GLY A 364 -3.23 32.61 3.67
C GLY A 364 -1.87 32.34 3.04
N ALA A 365 -1.21 31.22 3.35
CA ALA A 365 0.03 30.82 2.70
C ALA A 365 -0.19 30.68 1.18
N PRO A 366 0.54 31.43 0.34
CA PRO A 366 0.14 31.67 -1.05
C PRO A 366 0.40 30.50 -2.00
N GLN A 367 1.21 29.52 -1.60
CA GLN A 367 1.57 28.34 -2.40
C GLN A 367 1.36 27.02 -1.66
N LEU A 368 0.72 27.06 -0.48
CA LEU A 368 0.57 25.87 0.36
C LEU A 368 -0.44 24.91 -0.28
N GLU A 369 0.01 23.68 -0.54
CA GLU A 369 -0.77 22.64 -1.21
C GLU A 369 -1.19 21.53 -0.23
N SER A 370 -0.34 21.19 0.74
CA SER A 370 -0.55 20.05 1.63
C SER A 370 -0.14 20.33 3.07
N ILE A 371 -1.04 19.98 3.99
CA ILE A 371 -0.81 19.99 5.44
C ILE A 371 -1.00 18.57 5.96
N ASP A 372 0.02 18.03 6.60
CA ASP A 372 -0.05 16.77 7.33
C ASP A 372 0.20 17.04 8.81
N ALA A 373 -0.78 16.82 9.66
CA ALA A 373 -0.72 17.04 11.10
C ALA A 373 -1.43 15.90 11.84
N ASP A 374 -1.34 14.67 11.31
CA ASP A 374 -1.89 13.50 11.97
C ASP A 374 -1.26 13.25 13.33
N GLU A 375 -1.98 12.61 14.24
CA GLU A 375 -1.51 12.31 15.60
C GLU A 375 -1.02 13.56 16.38
N SER A 376 -1.50 14.76 16.02
CA SER A 376 -1.13 16.03 16.67
C SER A 376 -2.22 16.53 17.64
N SER A 377 -1.89 17.54 18.44
CA SER A 377 -2.84 18.19 19.35
C SER A 377 -3.56 19.38 18.73
N VAL A 378 -3.66 19.45 17.40
CA VAL A 378 -4.27 20.60 16.72
C VAL A 378 -5.73 20.74 17.15
N ARG A 379 -6.05 21.89 17.72
CA ARG A 379 -7.39 22.28 18.16
C ARG A 379 -8.03 23.29 17.22
N THR A 380 -7.24 24.20 16.66
CA THR A 380 -7.73 25.28 15.79
C THR A 380 -6.99 25.34 14.46
N LEU A 381 -7.74 25.44 13.37
CA LEU A 381 -7.18 25.50 12.02
C LEU A 381 -6.80 26.93 11.57
N GLY A 382 -7.42 27.96 12.14
CA GLY A 382 -7.32 29.33 11.60
C GLY A 382 -8.12 29.50 10.30
N GLU A 383 -7.71 30.44 9.45
CA GLU A 383 -8.40 30.79 8.20
C GLU A 383 -7.76 30.06 6.99
N LEU A 384 -7.63 28.74 7.06
CA LEU A 384 -7.00 27.94 5.99
C LEU A 384 -7.73 28.04 4.64
N HIS A 385 -9.02 28.38 4.62
CA HIS A 385 -9.76 28.68 3.40
C HIS A 385 -9.15 29.84 2.58
N ARG A 386 -8.28 30.67 3.18
CA ARG A 386 -7.53 31.73 2.49
C ARG A 386 -6.30 31.24 1.73
N CYS A 387 -5.91 29.96 1.89
CA CYS A 387 -4.82 29.36 1.14
C CYS A 387 -5.32 28.99 -0.28
N PRO A 388 -4.87 29.67 -1.35
CA PRO A 388 -5.48 29.56 -2.67
C PRO A 388 -5.20 28.21 -3.38
N HIS A 389 -4.17 27.49 -2.95
CA HIS A 389 -3.73 26.24 -3.59
C HIS A 389 -3.82 25.02 -2.65
N LEU A 390 -4.44 25.14 -1.47
CA LEU A 390 -4.53 24.04 -0.52
C LEU A 390 -5.44 22.95 -1.07
N THR A 391 -4.87 21.77 -1.36
CA THR A 391 -5.58 20.64 -1.99
C THR A 391 -5.84 19.50 -1.02
N THR A 392 -4.94 19.26 -0.08
CA THR A 392 -5.03 18.13 0.86
C THR A 392 -4.73 18.57 2.29
N VAL A 393 -5.54 18.13 3.23
CA VAL A 393 -5.26 18.27 4.66
C VAL A 393 -5.42 16.93 5.36
N ASN A 394 -4.50 16.62 6.26
CA ASN A 394 -4.57 15.44 7.12
C ASN A 394 -4.48 15.85 8.59
N PHE A 395 -5.57 15.60 9.31
CA PHE A 395 -5.76 15.78 10.75
C PHE A 395 -6.27 14.48 11.37
N ASP A 396 -5.90 13.33 10.81
CA ASP A 396 -6.22 12.04 11.44
C ASP A 396 -5.69 11.99 12.87
N ASN A 397 -6.43 11.39 13.78
CA ASN A 397 -6.01 11.19 15.17
C ASN A 397 -5.72 12.51 15.93
N CYS A 398 -6.38 13.62 15.54
CA CYS A 398 -6.31 14.90 16.23
C CYS A 398 -7.42 15.01 17.29
N HIS A 399 -7.20 14.38 18.45
CA HIS A 399 -8.21 14.27 19.51
C HIS A 399 -8.62 15.60 20.18
N GLN A 400 -8.04 16.74 19.83
CA GLN A 400 -8.46 18.07 20.31
C GLN A 400 -9.21 18.88 19.25
N LEU A 401 -9.26 18.39 18.00
CA LEU A 401 -9.90 19.08 16.89
C LEU A 401 -11.42 18.93 16.98
N GLU A 402 -12.13 20.01 17.34
CA GLU A 402 -13.59 19.99 17.47
C GLU A 402 -14.34 20.51 16.23
N SER A 403 -13.66 21.20 15.31
CA SER A 403 -14.29 21.87 14.17
C SER A 403 -13.39 21.97 12.93
N LEU A 404 -13.96 21.71 11.75
CA LEU A 404 -13.32 21.95 10.45
C LEU A 404 -13.69 23.30 9.81
N ALA A 405 -14.38 24.19 10.53
CA ALA A 405 -14.89 25.45 9.97
C ALA A 405 -13.82 26.35 9.31
N GLY A 406 -12.56 26.25 9.74
CA GLY A 406 -11.44 26.99 9.12
C GLY A 406 -11.18 26.66 7.64
N LEU A 407 -11.68 25.52 7.16
CA LEU A 407 -11.57 25.05 5.77
C LEU A 407 -12.76 25.46 4.90
N ALA A 408 -13.84 25.99 5.48
CA ALA A 408 -15.06 26.27 4.73
C ALA A 408 -14.82 27.30 3.61
N GLY A 409 -15.07 26.89 2.36
CA GLY A 409 -14.83 27.72 1.18
C GLY A 409 -13.40 27.71 0.65
N ALA A 410 -12.55 26.77 1.10
CA ALA A 410 -11.21 26.60 0.54
C ALA A 410 -11.29 26.31 -0.98
N PRO A 411 -10.63 27.12 -1.82
CA PRO A 411 -10.94 27.19 -3.25
C PRO A 411 -10.46 25.98 -4.06
N GLN A 412 -9.42 25.26 -3.60
CA GLN A 412 -8.81 24.13 -4.32
C GLN A 412 -8.80 22.83 -3.50
N LEU A 413 -9.49 22.81 -2.36
CA LEU A 413 -9.45 21.67 -1.44
C LEU A 413 -10.15 20.46 -2.07
N LEU A 414 -9.42 19.35 -2.23
CA LEU A 414 -9.86 18.10 -2.84
C LEU A 414 -10.17 17.04 -1.78
N SER A 415 -9.31 16.92 -0.76
CA SER A 415 -9.39 15.83 0.21
C SER A 415 -9.16 16.29 1.65
N ILE A 416 -10.00 15.77 2.56
CA ILE A 416 -9.89 15.99 4.00
C ILE A 416 -9.75 14.65 4.72
N ASP A 417 -8.56 14.46 5.28
CA ASP A 417 -8.16 13.55 6.34
C ASP A 417 -8.63 14.03 7.74
N ALA A 418 -9.69 13.59 8.39
CA ALA A 418 -9.97 13.99 9.78
C ALA A 418 -10.54 12.84 10.64
N SER A 419 -10.17 11.59 10.33
CA SER A 419 -10.57 10.47 11.16
C SER A 419 -9.98 10.53 12.57
N ASP A 420 -10.62 9.79 13.48
CA ASP A 420 -10.24 9.67 14.89
C ASP A 420 -10.05 11.02 15.64
N SER A 421 -10.78 12.04 15.19
CA SER A 421 -10.78 13.37 15.78
C SER A 421 -12.05 13.62 16.61
N ASP A 422 -11.98 14.54 17.57
CA ASP A 422 -13.08 14.89 18.47
C ASP A 422 -14.10 15.86 17.88
N LEU A 423 -14.28 15.80 16.56
CA LEU A 423 -15.12 16.71 15.78
C LEU A 423 -16.55 16.73 16.32
N ARG A 424 -17.05 17.94 16.58
CA ARG A 424 -18.46 18.20 16.91
C ARG A 424 -19.21 18.76 15.71
N THR A 425 -18.51 19.45 14.83
CA THR A 425 -19.02 20.02 13.58
C THR A 425 -17.96 19.95 12.49
N ILE A 426 -18.40 19.84 11.25
CA ILE A 426 -17.53 19.95 10.07
C ILE A 426 -17.59 21.34 9.43
N GLY A 427 -18.43 22.25 9.93
CA GLY A 427 -18.63 23.57 9.31
C GLY A 427 -19.36 23.50 7.96
N GLU A 428 -19.24 24.54 7.14
CA GLU A 428 -19.93 24.67 5.84
C GLU A 428 -19.07 24.13 4.67
N LEU A 429 -18.62 22.87 4.76
CA LEU A 429 -17.74 22.27 3.73
C LEU A 429 -18.36 22.17 2.34
N HIS A 430 -19.70 22.22 2.21
CA HIS A 430 -20.38 22.34 0.92
C HIS A 430 -19.96 23.57 0.11
N ARG A 431 -19.35 24.57 0.74
CA ARG A 431 -18.79 25.77 0.08
C ARG A 431 -17.44 25.51 -0.61
N CYS A 432 -16.79 24.38 -0.36
CA CYS A 432 -15.56 23.99 -1.05
C CYS A 432 -15.90 23.47 -2.46
N PRO A 433 -15.54 24.18 -3.54
CA PRO A 433 -16.05 23.88 -4.89
C PRO A 433 -15.47 22.61 -5.50
N HIS A 434 -14.32 22.13 -5.01
CA HIS A 434 -13.60 20.99 -5.58
C HIS A 434 -13.45 19.81 -4.61
N LEU A 435 -14.09 19.84 -3.44
CA LEU A 435 -13.97 18.79 -2.42
C LEU A 435 -14.58 17.49 -2.95
N THR A 436 -13.76 16.44 -3.11
CA THR A 436 -14.16 15.13 -3.63
C THR A 436 -14.22 14.07 -2.54
N ASP A 437 -13.31 14.12 -1.56
CA ASP A 437 -13.12 13.04 -0.58
C ASP A 437 -13.08 13.58 0.85
N VAL A 438 -13.88 12.96 1.72
CA VAL A 438 -13.93 13.32 3.14
C VAL A 438 -13.89 12.06 4.00
N ASN A 439 -12.88 11.95 4.85
CA ASN A 439 -12.76 10.91 5.87
C ASN A 439 -13.03 11.49 7.27
N LEU A 440 -14.05 10.94 7.92
CA LEU A 440 -14.55 11.26 9.26
C LEU A 440 -14.74 9.97 10.07
N GLY A 441 -13.96 8.94 9.74
CA GLY A 441 -13.94 7.68 10.47
C GLY A 441 -13.65 7.92 11.96
N TYR A 442 -14.18 7.10 12.85
CA TYR A 442 -13.94 7.19 14.31
C TYR A 442 -14.31 8.53 14.98
N CYS A 443 -14.96 9.49 14.28
CA CYS A 443 -15.41 10.74 14.88
C CYS A 443 -16.64 10.53 15.78
N LEU A 444 -16.42 10.05 17.01
CA LEU A 444 -17.48 9.63 17.93
C LEU A 444 -18.36 10.78 18.43
N LYS A 445 -17.84 12.00 18.44
CA LYS A 445 -18.57 13.21 18.87
C LYS A 445 -19.35 13.88 17.73
N LEU A 446 -19.09 13.52 16.48
CA LEU A 446 -19.71 14.14 15.31
C LEU A 446 -21.11 13.59 15.11
N LYS A 447 -22.13 14.45 15.21
CA LYS A 447 -23.55 14.01 15.17
C LYS A 447 -24.21 14.17 13.81
N SER A 448 -23.69 15.04 12.96
CA SER A 448 -24.33 15.42 11.69
C SER A 448 -23.33 15.65 10.57
N LEU A 449 -23.73 15.29 9.35
CA LEU A 449 -23.02 15.59 8.10
C LEU A 449 -23.66 16.74 7.29
N ALA A 450 -24.60 17.50 7.87
CA ALA A 450 -25.30 18.58 7.16
C ALA A 450 -24.38 19.64 6.54
N GLY A 451 -23.16 19.80 7.08
CA GLY A 451 -22.13 20.66 6.51
C GLY A 451 -21.69 20.30 5.08
N LEU A 452 -21.91 19.05 4.65
CA LEU A 452 -21.61 18.55 3.30
C LEU A 452 -22.80 18.65 2.35
N ALA A 453 -23.99 18.98 2.82
CA ALA A 453 -25.21 18.95 2.01
C ALA A 453 -25.08 19.89 0.80
N GLY A 454 -25.18 19.32 -0.41
CA GLY A 454 -25.04 20.09 -1.65
C GLY A 454 -23.59 20.41 -2.06
N ALA A 455 -22.59 19.75 -1.46
CA ALA A 455 -21.20 19.87 -1.90
C ALA A 455 -21.09 19.48 -3.39
N PRO A 456 -20.58 20.38 -4.25
CA PRO A 456 -20.79 20.29 -5.69
C PRO A 456 -20.03 19.12 -6.33
N GLN A 457 -18.83 18.79 -5.84
CA GLN A 457 -17.94 17.77 -6.42
C GLN A 457 -17.72 16.56 -5.50
N LEU A 458 -18.44 16.45 -4.38
CA LEU A 458 -18.20 15.42 -3.39
C LEU A 458 -18.56 14.03 -3.94
N GLN A 459 -17.59 13.11 -3.93
CA GLN A 459 -17.72 11.76 -4.48
C GLN A 459 -17.76 10.68 -3.40
N SER A 460 -17.03 10.88 -2.31
CA SER A 460 -16.77 9.83 -1.31
C SER A 460 -16.85 10.38 0.11
N ILE A 461 -17.66 9.71 0.94
CA ILE A 461 -17.73 9.98 2.38
C ILE A 461 -17.40 8.70 3.14
N LYS A 462 -16.29 8.71 3.87
CA LYS A 462 -15.93 7.66 4.82
C LYS A 462 -16.24 8.15 6.22
N ALA A 463 -17.22 7.56 6.89
CA ALA A 463 -17.59 7.95 8.24
C ALA A 463 -17.83 6.73 9.15
N PHE A 464 -17.10 5.66 8.90
CA PHE A 464 -17.18 4.41 9.65
C PHE A 464 -16.84 4.63 11.13
N LEU A 465 -17.48 3.89 12.03
CA LEU A 465 -17.27 3.98 13.49
C LEU A 465 -17.48 5.39 14.07
N SER A 466 -18.28 6.24 13.42
CA SER A 466 -18.56 7.60 13.90
C SER A 466 -19.84 7.70 14.75
N GLY A 467 -20.00 8.85 15.41
CA GLY A 467 -21.16 9.20 16.22
C GLY A 467 -22.38 9.68 15.43
N ILE A 468 -22.32 9.66 14.09
CA ILE A 468 -23.26 10.33 13.21
C ILE A 468 -24.67 9.75 13.38
N ARG A 469 -25.64 10.65 13.44
CA ARG A 469 -27.08 10.33 13.53
C ARG A 469 -27.87 10.93 12.37
N ALA A 470 -27.47 12.12 11.91
CA ALA A 470 -28.13 12.85 10.83
C ALA A 470 -27.19 12.94 9.62
N LEU A 471 -27.65 12.51 8.45
CA LEU A 471 -26.83 12.53 7.24
C LEU A 471 -26.87 13.92 6.59
N GLY A 472 -27.96 14.67 6.77
CA GLY A 472 -28.15 16.01 6.24
C GLY A 472 -28.23 16.01 4.71
N GLU A 473 -29.43 15.88 4.16
CA GLU A 473 -29.78 16.08 2.74
C GLU A 473 -28.70 15.67 1.69
N LEU A 474 -27.95 14.58 1.93
CA LEU A 474 -26.80 14.18 1.10
C LEU A 474 -27.21 13.81 -0.34
N HIS A 475 -28.49 13.54 -0.58
CA HIS A 475 -29.04 13.41 -1.94
C HIS A 475 -28.80 14.65 -2.82
N ARG A 476 -28.52 15.82 -2.23
CA ARG A 476 -28.15 17.06 -2.94
C ARG A 476 -26.70 17.06 -3.45
N CYS A 477 -25.85 16.16 -2.97
CA CYS A 477 -24.49 16.01 -3.48
C CYS A 477 -24.52 15.26 -4.81
N LEU A 478 -24.52 16.00 -5.92
CA LEU A 478 -24.85 15.49 -7.25
C LEU A 478 -23.81 14.50 -7.81
N HIS A 479 -22.59 14.48 -7.26
CA HIS A 479 -21.51 13.58 -7.67
C HIS A 479 -21.19 12.50 -6.63
N LEU A 480 -21.99 12.37 -5.56
CA LEU A 480 -21.72 11.41 -4.49
C LEU A 480 -21.92 9.98 -5.00
N THR A 481 -20.84 9.19 -5.05
CA THR A 481 -20.85 7.80 -5.55
C THR A 481 -20.79 6.78 -4.43
N THR A 482 -20.07 7.08 -3.34
CA THR A 482 -19.82 6.11 -2.27
C THR A 482 -19.98 6.71 -0.89
N VAL A 483 -20.63 5.95 -0.01
CA VAL A 483 -20.77 6.28 1.41
C VAL A 483 -20.46 5.06 2.28
N SER A 484 -19.63 5.25 3.31
CA SER A 484 -19.30 4.24 4.31
C SER A 484 -19.72 4.68 5.70
N PHE A 485 -20.71 3.99 6.25
CA PHE A 485 -21.29 4.11 7.58
C PHE A 485 -21.09 2.82 8.40
N HIS A 486 -20.05 2.05 8.08
CA HIS A 486 -19.72 0.82 8.80
C HIS A 486 -19.66 1.08 10.32
N ARG A 487 -20.35 0.28 11.12
CA ARG A 487 -20.43 0.36 12.59
C ARG A 487 -20.85 1.72 13.15
N CYS A 488 -21.58 2.53 12.38
CA CYS A 488 -22.22 3.75 12.90
C CYS A 488 -23.45 3.40 13.74
N ARG A 489 -23.29 3.36 15.06
CA ARG A 489 -24.32 2.88 15.99
C ARG A 489 -25.49 3.87 16.21
N ASN A 490 -25.38 5.09 15.69
CA ASN A 490 -26.38 6.13 15.90
C ASN A 490 -27.25 6.43 14.66
N ILE A 491 -26.86 5.93 13.48
CA ILE A 491 -27.65 6.09 12.24
C ILE A 491 -28.84 5.14 12.29
N ARG A 492 -30.06 5.70 12.27
CA ARG A 492 -31.32 4.91 12.33
C ARG A 492 -32.02 4.80 10.98
N SER A 493 -31.74 5.71 10.05
CA SER A 493 -32.41 5.79 8.75
C SER A 493 -31.41 6.24 7.69
N LEU A 494 -31.56 5.71 6.48
CA LEU A 494 -30.82 6.14 5.28
C LEU A 494 -31.68 6.96 4.32
N ALA A 495 -32.88 7.39 4.73
CA ALA A 495 -33.85 8.09 3.87
C ALA A 495 -33.30 9.38 3.23
N GLU A 496 -32.37 10.06 3.89
CA GLU A 496 -31.75 11.31 3.39
C GLU A 496 -30.81 11.09 2.18
N LEU A 497 -30.46 9.84 1.87
CA LEU A 497 -29.74 9.44 0.65
C LEU A 497 -30.68 9.15 -0.53
N ALA A 498 -32.00 9.03 -0.29
CA ALA A 498 -32.94 8.64 -1.32
C ALA A 498 -32.94 9.66 -2.47
N GLY A 499 -32.79 9.17 -3.70
CA GLY A 499 -32.72 10.01 -4.89
C GLY A 499 -31.36 10.63 -5.18
N ALA A 500 -30.29 10.26 -4.44
CA ALA A 500 -28.94 10.67 -4.76
C ALA A 500 -28.57 10.22 -6.20
N PRO A 501 -28.26 11.15 -7.11
CA PRO A 501 -28.29 10.87 -8.55
C PRO A 501 -27.15 9.96 -9.01
N GLN A 502 -25.98 10.01 -8.36
CA GLN A 502 -24.80 9.23 -8.75
C GLN A 502 -24.39 8.16 -7.73
N LEU A 503 -25.20 7.92 -6.69
CA LEU A 503 -24.83 7.01 -5.61
C LEU A 503 -24.82 5.56 -6.10
N GLN A 504 -23.66 4.91 -5.99
CA GLN A 504 -23.41 3.56 -6.49
C GLN A 504 -23.26 2.52 -5.37
N SER A 505 -22.66 2.91 -4.23
CA SER A 505 -22.35 1.98 -3.16
C SER A 505 -22.64 2.57 -1.78
N ILE A 506 -23.31 1.78 -0.94
CA ILE A 506 -23.59 2.08 0.46
C ILE A 506 -23.07 0.94 1.32
N ASN A 507 -22.13 1.24 2.21
CA ASN A 507 -21.74 0.32 3.28
C ASN A 507 -22.31 0.81 4.61
N ALA A 508 -23.32 0.14 5.15
CA ALA A 508 -23.89 0.41 6.47
C ALA A 508 -23.72 -0.79 7.42
N SER A 509 -22.78 -1.70 7.12
CA SER A 509 -22.59 -2.92 7.91
C SER A 509 -22.30 -2.63 9.39
N GLY A 510 -22.93 -3.34 10.31
CA GLY A 510 -22.81 -3.17 11.76
C GLY A 510 -23.41 -1.88 12.30
N SER A 511 -24.12 -1.09 11.48
CA SER A 511 -24.83 0.12 11.92
C SER A 511 -26.16 -0.21 12.62
N ALA A 512 -26.77 0.80 13.25
CA ALA A 512 -28.07 0.68 13.90
C ALA A 512 -29.25 1.03 12.98
N VAL A 513 -29.04 0.98 11.65
CA VAL A 513 -30.06 1.33 10.66
C VAL A 513 -31.30 0.45 10.87
N LYS A 514 -32.47 1.11 10.98
CA LYS A 514 -33.79 0.47 11.14
C LYS A 514 -34.56 0.41 9.82
N THR A 515 -34.35 1.40 8.97
CA THR A 515 -34.99 1.53 7.67
C THR A 515 -33.98 1.99 6.62
N VAL A 516 -34.03 1.36 5.45
CA VAL A 516 -33.27 1.79 4.28
C VAL A 516 -33.85 3.06 3.66
N GLY A 517 -35.12 3.41 3.87
CA GLY A 517 -35.79 4.49 3.15
C GLY A 517 -36.04 4.16 1.67
N GLU A 518 -36.35 5.15 0.84
CA GLU A 518 -36.68 4.95 -0.59
C GLU A 518 -35.43 4.84 -1.49
N LEU A 519 -34.45 3.99 -1.13
CA LEU A 519 -33.20 3.87 -1.88
C LEU A 519 -33.37 3.36 -3.32
N HIS A 520 -34.50 2.74 -3.66
CA HIS A 520 -34.84 2.41 -5.05
C HIS A 520 -34.87 3.64 -5.98
N ARG A 521 -35.00 4.86 -5.42
CA ARG A 521 -34.95 6.13 -6.17
C ARG A 521 -33.54 6.53 -6.59
N CYS A 522 -32.50 5.87 -6.10
CA CYS A 522 -31.12 6.10 -6.53
C CYS A 522 -30.86 5.36 -7.86
N PRO A 523 -30.71 6.06 -8.99
CA PRO A 523 -30.74 5.42 -10.32
C PRO A 523 -29.49 4.59 -10.62
N HIS A 524 -28.38 4.83 -9.92
CA HIS A 524 -27.09 4.16 -10.14
C HIS A 524 -26.68 3.25 -8.98
N LEU A 525 -27.53 3.01 -7.98
CA LEU A 525 -27.18 2.18 -6.82
C LEU A 525 -26.97 0.72 -7.24
N THR A 526 -25.74 0.21 -7.08
CA THR A 526 -25.34 -1.14 -7.49
C THR A 526 -25.13 -2.10 -6.33
N THR A 527 -24.61 -1.60 -5.21
CA THR A 527 -24.25 -2.44 -4.06
C THR A 527 -24.68 -1.83 -2.74
N VAL A 528 -25.28 -2.66 -1.89
CA VAL A 528 -25.61 -2.29 -0.51
C VAL A 528 -25.11 -3.36 0.46
N ASP A 529 -24.47 -2.90 1.52
CA ASP A 529 -24.02 -3.75 2.62
C ASP A 529 -24.69 -3.38 3.94
N PHE A 530 -25.52 -4.28 4.43
CA PHE A 530 -26.24 -4.25 5.68
C PHE A 530 -25.87 -5.42 6.59
N GLU A 531 -24.69 -6.02 6.40
CA GLU A 531 -24.18 -7.05 7.31
C GLU A 531 -24.31 -6.58 8.77
N ARG A 532 -24.77 -7.43 9.69
CA ARG A 532 -24.91 -7.12 11.12
C ARG A 532 -25.79 -5.90 11.45
N CYS A 533 -26.67 -5.46 10.54
CA CYS A 533 -27.71 -4.47 10.86
C CYS A 533 -28.84 -5.13 11.65
N LEU A 534 -28.64 -5.35 12.95
CA LEU A 534 -29.54 -6.13 13.83
C LEU A 534 -30.95 -5.53 13.99
N HIS A 535 -31.10 -4.23 13.70
CA HIS A 535 -32.37 -3.51 13.80
C HIS A 535 -33.06 -3.24 12.45
N LEU A 536 -32.43 -3.61 11.33
CA LEU A 536 -33.02 -3.48 10.00
C LEU A 536 -34.03 -4.61 9.80
N LEU A 537 -35.32 -4.28 9.72
CA LEU A 537 -36.39 -5.29 9.69
C LEU A 537 -36.93 -5.61 8.29
N SER A 538 -36.77 -4.69 7.34
CA SER A 538 -37.30 -4.80 5.98
C SER A 538 -36.31 -4.24 4.96
N LEU A 539 -36.28 -4.86 3.78
CA LEU A 539 -35.56 -4.39 2.60
C LEU A 539 -36.47 -3.80 1.51
N GLU A 540 -37.76 -3.63 1.81
CA GLU A 540 -38.77 -3.18 0.83
C GLU A 540 -38.40 -1.86 0.13
N GLY A 541 -37.72 -0.95 0.81
CA GLY A 541 -37.26 0.31 0.24
C GLY A 541 -36.24 0.18 -0.90
N LEU A 542 -35.67 -1.01 -1.13
CA LEU A 542 -34.82 -1.35 -2.29
C LEU A 542 -35.61 -1.90 -3.48
N ALA A 543 -36.87 -2.29 -3.31
CA ALA A 543 -37.66 -2.94 -4.37
C ALA A 543 -37.78 -2.03 -5.59
N GLY A 544 -37.43 -2.56 -6.76
CA GLY A 544 -37.45 -1.80 -8.02
C GLY A 544 -36.21 -0.94 -8.27
N ALA A 545 -35.15 -1.03 -7.45
CA ALA A 545 -33.90 -0.32 -7.69
C ALA A 545 -33.30 -0.71 -9.06
N PRO A 546 -33.09 0.24 -9.99
CA PRO A 546 -32.90 -0.06 -11.42
C PRO A 546 -31.55 -0.70 -11.74
N GLN A 547 -30.50 -0.43 -10.96
CA GLN A 547 -29.14 -0.93 -11.19
C GLN A 547 -28.61 -1.80 -10.06
N LEU A 548 -29.43 -2.15 -9.06
CA LEU A 548 -28.98 -2.88 -7.88
C LEU A 548 -28.58 -4.31 -8.27
N GLN A 549 -27.33 -4.68 -7.98
CA GLN A 549 -26.73 -5.96 -8.36
C GLN A 549 -26.47 -6.88 -7.16
N SER A 550 -26.06 -6.30 -6.03
CA SER A 550 -25.68 -7.08 -4.84
C SER A 550 -26.27 -6.51 -3.57
N ILE A 551 -26.84 -7.39 -2.75
CA ILE A 551 -27.32 -7.09 -1.40
C ILE A 551 -26.59 -8.02 -0.43
N ASN A 552 -25.82 -7.45 0.48
CA ASN A 552 -25.36 -8.15 1.67
C ASN A 552 -26.23 -7.74 2.87
N ALA A 553 -26.90 -8.69 3.49
CA ALA A 553 -27.68 -8.50 4.72
C ALA A 553 -27.38 -9.61 5.73
N SER A 554 -26.19 -10.22 5.65
CA SER A 554 -25.76 -11.29 6.55
C SER A 554 -25.85 -10.85 8.01
N GLU A 555 -26.17 -11.76 8.92
CA GLU A 555 -26.28 -11.50 10.36
C GLU A 555 -27.21 -10.32 10.73
N SER A 556 -28.15 -9.94 9.86
CA SER A 556 -29.04 -8.80 10.08
C SER A 556 -30.36 -9.18 10.76
N GLY A 557 -31.14 -8.16 11.15
CA GLY A 557 -32.47 -8.31 11.74
C GLY A 557 -33.61 -8.53 10.74
N VAL A 558 -33.30 -8.68 9.44
CA VAL A 558 -34.28 -8.63 8.35
C VAL A 558 -35.32 -9.75 8.52
N ARG A 559 -36.59 -9.37 8.38
CA ARG A 559 -37.75 -10.26 8.47
C ARG A 559 -38.47 -10.40 7.15
N THR A 560 -38.45 -9.33 6.35
CA THR A 560 -39.18 -9.23 5.08
C THR A 560 -38.28 -8.63 4.01
N LEU A 561 -38.38 -9.14 2.79
CA LEU A 561 -37.60 -8.65 1.66
C LEU A 561 -38.35 -7.57 0.86
N GLY A 562 -39.69 -7.57 0.90
CA GLY A 562 -40.51 -6.85 -0.07
C GLY A 562 -40.44 -7.50 -1.46
N GLU A 563 -40.77 -6.73 -2.50
CA GLU A 563 -40.81 -7.19 -3.89
C GLU A 563 -39.44 -7.09 -4.58
N LEU A 564 -38.37 -7.65 -3.99
CA LEU A 564 -37.00 -7.56 -4.55
C LEU A 564 -36.86 -8.18 -5.96
N HIS A 565 -37.75 -9.07 -6.37
CA HIS A 565 -37.82 -9.57 -7.74
C HIS A 565 -38.01 -8.46 -8.79
N ARG A 566 -38.52 -7.28 -8.38
CA ARG A 566 -38.65 -6.09 -9.24
C ARG A 566 -37.32 -5.40 -9.53
N CYS A 567 -36.22 -5.76 -8.86
CA CYS A 567 -34.89 -5.24 -9.17
C CYS A 567 -34.34 -5.96 -10.42
N PRO A 568 -34.29 -5.29 -11.60
CA PRO A 568 -34.04 -5.97 -12.87
C PRO A 568 -32.59 -6.47 -13.02
N ARG A 569 -31.67 -5.97 -12.19
CA ARG A 569 -30.24 -6.27 -12.26
C ARG A 569 -29.69 -7.06 -11.06
N LEU A 570 -30.55 -7.48 -10.12
CA LEU A 570 -30.12 -8.16 -8.91
C LEU A 570 -29.51 -9.52 -9.25
N ARG A 571 -28.24 -9.73 -8.90
CA ARG A 571 -27.46 -10.94 -9.21
C ARG A 571 -27.15 -11.78 -7.99
N THR A 572 -26.86 -11.14 -6.87
CA THR A 572 -26.39 -11.84 -5.66
C THR A 572 -27.07 -11.29 -4.42
N VAL A 573 -27.51 -12.20 -3.55
CA VAL A 573 -28.04 -11.86 -2.23
C VAL A 573 -27.38 -12.73 -1.16
N ASN A 574 -27.01 -12.09 -0.06
CA ASN A 574 -26.44 -12.77 1.11
C ASN A 574 -27.30 -12.49 2.34
N PHE A 575 -27.98 -13.52 2.81
CA PHE A 575 -28.80 -13.57 4.02
C PHE A 575 -28.23 -14.54 5.05
N ARG A 576 -26.94 -14.89 4.96
CA ARG A 576 -26.30 -15.77 5.95
C ARG A 576 -26.64 -15.35 7.38
N ASP A 577 -26.94 -16.30 8.25
CA ASP A 577 -27.22 -16.06 9.68
C ASP A 577 -28.40 -15.08 9.93
N CYS A 578 -29.31 -14.88 8.96
CA CYS A 578 -30.56 -14.11 9.13
C CYS A 578 -31.62 -14.93 9.86
N ARG A 579 -31.48 -15.08 11.17
CA ARG A 579 -32.35 -15.96 11.99
C ARG A 579 -33.81 -15.55 12.07
N LYS A 580 -34.14 -14.29 11.73
CA LYS A 580 -35.53 -13.77 11.75
C LYS A 580 -36.20 -13.77 10.36
N LEU A 581 -35.46 -14.11 9.30
CA LEU A 581 -35.97 -14.13 7.94
C LEU A 581 -36.67 -15.47 7.67
N LYS A 582 -38.00 -15.47 7.71
CA LYS A 582 -38.82 -16.68 7.54
C LYS A 582 -39.04 -17.09 6.09
N SER A 583 -38.97 -16.14 5.16
CA SER A 583 -39.24 -16.41 3.75
C SER A 583 -38.35 -15.58 2.83
N ILE A 584 -37.92 -16.21 1.74
CA ILE A 584 -37.22 -15.54 0.63
C ILE A 584 -38.08 -15.46 -0.65
N ALA A 585 -39.40 -15.68 -0.54
CA ALA A 585 -40.33 -15.66 -1.67
C ALA A 585 -40.36 -14.31 -2.43
N GLY A 586 -39.99 -13.21 -1.78
CA GLY A 586 -39.86 -11.89 -2.41
C GLY A 586 -38.84 -11.82 -3.55
N LEU A 587 -37.97 -12.83 -3.69
CA LEU A 587 -37.02 -12.98 -4.80
C LEU A 587 -37.59 -13.73 -6.01
N ALA A 588 -38.74 -14.41 -5.88
CA ALA A 588 -39.28 -15.26 -6.92
C ALA A 588 -39.57 -14.45 -8.20
N GLY A 589 -38.99 -14.87 -9.33
CA GLY A 589 -39.09 -14.16 -10.60
C GLY A 589 -38.01 -13.11 -10.85
N ALA A 590 -37.01 -12.96 -9.97
CA ALA A 590 -35.90 -12.04 -10.20
C ALA A 590 -35.13 -12.42 -11.48
N PRO A 591 -35.04 -11.53 -12.48
CA PRO A 591 -34.67 -11.92 -13.84
C PRO A 591 -33.19 -12.29 -13.99
N LEU A 592 -32.29 -11.67 -13.22
CA LEU A 592 -30.84 -11.88 -13.32
C LEU A 592 -30.21 -12.49 -12.06
N LEU A 593 -31.03 -12.96 -11.10
CA LEU A 593 -30.54 -13.50 -9.84
C LEU A 593 -29.78 -14.81 -10.08
N LYS A 594 -28.50 -14.86 -9.71
CA LYS A 594 -27.60 -16.00 -9.92
C LYS A 594 -27.34 -16.79 -8.64
N SER A 595 -27.16 -16.11 -7.51
CA SER A 595 -26.70 -16.73 -6.27
C SER A 595 -27.48 -16.24 -5.06
N ILE A 596 -27.95 -17.19 -4.26
CA ILE A 596 -28.58 -16.95 -2.95
C ILE A 596 -27.74 -17.65 -1.89
N VAL A 597 -27.17 -16.88 -0.95
CA VAL A 597 -26.48 -17.40 0.23
C VAL A 597 -27.34 -17.15 1.45
N ALA A 598 -27.83 -18.19 2.11
CA ALA A 598 -28.69 -18.07 3.29
C ALA A 598 -28.41 -19.14 4.35
N PHE A 599 -27.17 -19.64 4.42
CA PHE A 599 -26.73 -20.59 5.45
C PHE A 599 -27.01 -20.07 6.87
N ARG A 600 -27.46 -20.94 7.78
CA ARG A 600 -27.84 -20.63 9.19
C ARG A 600 -28.97 -19.60 9.35
N SER A 601 -29.89 -19.51 8.40
CA SER A 601 -31.03 -18.59 8.47
C SER A 601 -32.31 -19.24 9.01
N GLY A 602 -33.26 -18.43 9.47
CA GLY A 602 -34.57 -18.90 9.95
C GLY A 602 -35.59 -19.17 8.85
N ILE A 603 -35.13 -19.52 7.64
CA ILE A 603 -35.98 -19.67 6.46
C ILE A 603 -36.85 -20.91 6.62
N GLN A 604 -38.16 -20.72 6.52
CA GLN A 604 -39.19 -21.75 6.57
C GLN A 604 -39.67 -22.12 5.17
N THR A 605 -39.75 -21.14 4.27
CA THR A 605 -40.19 -21.32 2.89
C THR A 605 -39.37 -20.48 1.93
N ILE A 606 -39.04 -21.08 0.78
CA ILE A 606 -38.30 -20.42 -0.29
C ILE A 606 -39.21 -19.79 -1.35
N GLY A 607 -40.50 -20.15 -1.39
CA GLY A 607 -41.44 -19.71 -2.43
C GLY A 607 -41.16 -20.32 -3.81
N GLU A 608 -41.68 -19.71 -4.87
CA GLU A 608 -41.59 -20.19 -6.25
C GLU A 608 -40.27 -19.80 -6.95
N LEU A 609 -39.11 -20.12 -6.35
CA LEU A 609 -37.80 -19.73 -6.89
C LEU A 609 -37.47 -20.34 -8.26
N HIS A 610 -38.16 -21.40 -8.69
CA HIS A 610 -38.06 -21.92 -10.06
C HIS A 610 -38.40 -20.86 -11.13
N ARG A 611 -39.12 -19.80 -10.75
CA ARG A 611 -39.43 -18.65 -11.63
C ARG A 611 -38.23 -17.73 -11.87
N CYS A 612 -37.11 -17.89 -11.14
CA CYS A 612 -35.87 -17.15 -11.39
C CYS A 612 -35.10 -17.81 -12.55
N PRO A 613 -35.07 -17.20 -13.75
CA PRO A 613 -34.56 -17.87 -14.95
C PRO A 613 -33.03 -18.05 -14.96
N ASN A 614 -32.30 -17.33 -14.10
CA ASN A 614 -30.83 -17.32 -14.07
C ASN A 614 -30.23 -17.85 -12.75
N LEU A 615 -31.05 -18.41 -11.85
CA LEU A 615 -30.57 -18.88 -10.55
C LEU A 615 -29.71 -20.12 -10.76
N THR A 616 -28.42 -20.04 -10.42
CA THR A 616 -27.45 -21.14 -10.58
C THR A 616 -27.08 -21.81 -9.26
N LYS A 617 -27.04 -21.05 -8.17
CA LYS A 617 -26.58 -21.56 -6.86
C LYS A 617 -27.47 -21.09 -5.72
N ILE A 618 -27.79 -22.01 -4.82
CA ILE A 618 -28.50 -21.72 -3.58
C ILE A 618 -27.88 -22.47 -2.40
N ASN A 619 -27.55 -21.73 -1.33
CA ASN A 619 -27.00 -22.28 -0.09
C ASN A 619 -27.94 -22.02 1.08
N LEU A 620 -28.61 -23.08 1.55
CA LEU A 620 -29.57 -23.16 2.64
C LEU A 620 -29.06 -24.05 3.78
N LYS A 621 -27.77 -24.36 3.83
CA LYS A 621 -27.21 -25.25 4.86
C LYS A 621 -27.52 -24.69 6.26
N LYS A 622 -27.77 -25.55 7.24
CA LYS A 622 -28.16 -25.17 8.61
C LYS A 622 -29.43 -24.29 8.72
N CYS A 623 -30.34 -24.33 7.75
CA CYS A 623 -31.68 -23.76 7.92
C CYS A 623 -32.56 -24.77 8.66
N GLY A 624 -32.59 -24.69 9.98
CA GLY A 624 -33.31 -25.65 10.84
C GLY A 624 -34.83 -25.57 10.78
N ASP A 625 -35.40 -24.51 10.21
CA ASP A 625 -36.87 -24.39 10.09
C ASP A 625 -37.38 -24.70 8.66
N LEU A 626 -36.49 -25.06 7.75
CA LEU A 626 -36.80 -25.25 6.33
C LEU A 626 -37.38 -26.65 6.08
N VAL A 627 -38.68 -26.75 5.82
CA VAL A 627 -39.37 -28.04 5.66
C VAL A 627 -39.30 -28.59 4.23
N CYS A 628 -39.39 -27.72 3.21
CA CYS A 628 -39.47 -28.14 1.82
C CYS A 628 -38.72 -27.19 0.89
N ILE A 629 -38.05 -27.77 -0.12
CA ILE A 629 -37.34 -27.04 -1.19
C ILE A 629 -37.94 -27.26 -2.59
N GLY A 630 -39.12 -27.87 -2.68
CA GLY A 630 -39.81 -28.16 -3.94
C GLY A 630 -40.10 -26.93 -4.80
N GLY A 631 -40.10 -25.73 -4.21
CA GLY A 631 -40.18 -24.46 -4.92
C GLY A 631 -39.06 -24.20 -5.94
N LEU A 632 -37.97 -24.98 -5.91
CA LEU A 632 -36.89 -24.98 -6.90
C LEU A 632 -37.16 -25.88 -8.12
N ALA A 633 -38.15 -26.77 -8.05
CA ALA A 633 -38.39 -27.76 -9.10
C ALA A 633 -38.69 -27.08 -10.45
N GLY A 634 -37.91 -27.43 -11.47
CA GLY A 634 -38.02 -26.82 -12.80
C GLY A 634 -37.21 -25.54 -13.00
N ALA A 635 -36.35 -25.15 -12.05
CA ALA A 635 -35.44 -24.02 -12.22
C ALA A 635 -34.46 -24.29 -13.40
N PRO A 636 -34.45 -23.44 -14.45
CA PRO A 636 -33.82 -23.79 -15.73
C PRO A 636 -32.28 -23.77 -15.71
N GLN A 637 -31.68 -22.97 -14.81
CA GLN A 637 -30.23 -22.77 -14.74
C GLN A 637 -29.61 -23.26 -13.43
N LEU A 638 -30.39 -23.89 -12.56
CA LEU A 638 -29.93 -24.28 -11.23
C LEU A 638 -28.92 -25.42 -11.31
N GLN A 639 -27.72 -25.19 -10.79
CA GLN A 639 -26.58 -26.11 -10.82
C GLN A 639 -26.29 -26.71 -9.45
N SER A 640 -26.38 -25.91 -8.40
CA SER A 640 -25.95 -26.32 -7.06
C SER A 640 -26.97 -25.95 -5.98
N ILE A 641 -27.35 -26.95 -5.18
CA ILE A 641 -28.18 -26.81 -3.99
C ILE A 641 -27.39 -27.34 -2.80
N GLU A 642 -27.21 -26.53 -1.78
CA GLU A 642 -26.59 -26.94 -0.51
C GLU A 642 -27.57 -26.72 0.62
N ALA A 643 -28.18 -27.80 1.13
CA ALA A 643 -29.17 -27.80 2.20
C ALA A 643 -28.76 -28.71 3.37
N SER A 644 -27.47 -29.06 3.49
CA SER A 644 -26.97 -29.91 4.56
C SER A 644 -27.30 -29.33 5.94
N GLU A 645 -27.47 -30.20 6.95
CA GLU A 645 -27.79 -29.81 8.33
C GLU A 645 -29.08 -28.96 8.44
N SER A 646 -30.00 -29.04 7.46
CA SER A 646 -31.35 -28.45 7.53
C SER A 646 -32.38 -29.49 7.96
N ASP A 647 -33.60 -29.03 8.25
CA ASP A 647 -34.73 -29.90 8.59
C ASP A 647 -35.64 -30.19 7.38
N VAL A 648 -35.06 -30.13 6.16
CA VAL A 648 -35.79 -30.46 4.92
C VAL A 648 -36.33 -31.89 4.99
N GLN A 649 -37.64 -32.02 4.86
CA GLN A 649 -38.37 -33.29 4.85
C GLN A 649 -38.56 -33.81 3.42
N THR A 650 -38.85 -32.90 2.48
CA THR A 650 -39.13 -33.23 1.09
C THR A 650 -38.33 -32.37 0.11
N VAL A 651 -37.70 -33.01 -0.89
CA VAL A 651 -36.96 -32.31 -1.95
C VAL A 651 -37.85 -31.83 -3.10
N GLY A 652 -39.05 -32.40 -3.28
CA GLY A 652 -39.91 -32.14 -4.44
C GLY A 652 -39.33 -32.70 -5.74
N GLU A 653 -39.89 -32.28 -6.88
CA GLU A 653 -39.60 -32.85 -8.20
C GLU A 653 -38.31 -32.27 -8.84
N LEU A 654 -37.20 -32.24 -8.10
CA LEU A 654 -35.94 -31.61 -8.52
C LEU A 654 -35.30 -32.22 -9.77
N ARG A 655 -35.66 -33.44 -10.16
CA ARG A 655 -35.30 -34.04 -11.46
C ARG A 655 -35.71 -33.17 -12.66
N ARG A 656 -36.67 -32.25 -12.48
CA ARG A 656 -37.11 -31.28 -13.48
C ARG A 656 -36.11 -30.15 -13.70
N CYS A 657 -35.06 -30.02 -12.88
CA CYS A 657 -34.00 -29.02 -13.06
C CYS A 657 -32.95 -29.56 -14.06
N PRO A 658 -32.90 -29.05 -15.31
CA PRO A 658 -32.12 -29.67 -16.37
C PRO A 658 -30.60 -29.52 -16.22
N ARG A 659 -30.14 -28.58 -15.38
CA ARG A 659 -28.72 -28.25 -15.19
C ARG A 659 -28.19 -28.59 -13.79
N LEU A 660 -28.94 -29.32 -12.98
CA LEU A 660 -28.60 -29.60 -11.59
C LEU A 660 -27.50 -30.65 -11.51
N THR A 661 -26.31 -30.26 -11.02
CA THR A 661 -25.13 -31.13 -10.94
C THR A 661 -24.76 -31.53 -9.52
N THR A 662 -25.02 -30.67 -8.54
CA THR A 662 -24.59 -30.87 -7.15
C THR A 662 -25.73 -30.63 -6.17
N VAL A 663 -25.97 -31.60 -5.29
CA VAL A 663 -26.92 -31.48 -4.17
C VAL A 663 -26.30 -31.93 -2.85
N GLY A 664 -26.41 -31.08 -1.84
CA GLY A 664 -25.98 -31.36 -0.46
C GLY A 664 -27.17 -31.47 0.49
N PHE A 665 -27.33 -32.61 1.12
CA PHE A 665 -28.32 -32.96 2.14
C PHE A 665 -27.69 -33.65 3.36
N LYS A 666 -26.37 -33.56 3.53
CA LYS A 666 -25.65 -34.23 4.62
C LYS A 666 -26.27 -33.83 5.96
N ARG A 667 -26.49 -34.81 6.85
CA ARG A 667 -27.09 -34.58 8.18
C ARG A 667 -28.49 -33.91 8.17
N CYS A 668 -29.27 -34.02 7.08
CA CYS A 668 -30.71 -33.71 7.12
C CYS A 668 -31.46 -34.88 7.80
N ARG A 669 -31.80 -34.72 9.09
CA ARG A 669 -32.32 -35.81 9.93
C ARG A 669 -33.75 -36.21 9.56
N TYR A 670 -34.54 -35.25 9.12
CA TYR A 670 -35.97 -35.42 8.80
C TYR A 670 -36.23 -35.69 7.32
N LEU A 671 -35.19 -35.73 6.48
CA LEU A 671 -35.35 -36.01 5.06
C LEU A 671 -35.86 -37.44 4.86
N GLU A 672 -37.07 -37.57 4.33
CA GLU A 672 -37.79 -38.84 4.19
C GLU A 672 -37.33 -39.59 2.92
N SER A 673 -37.19 -38.85 1.82
CA SER A 673 -36.87 -39.41 0.52
C SER A 673 -36.13 -38.41 -0.36
N ILE A 674 -35.25 -38.95 -1.21
CA ILE A 674 -34.58 -38.22 -2.29
C ILE A 674 -35.04 -38.69 -3.68
N ALA A 675 -36.14 -39.46 -3.75
CA ALA A 675 -36.67 -40.01 -5.02
C ALA A 675 -36.99 -38.93 -6.07
N GLY A 676 -37.30 -37.71 -5.62
CA GLY A 676 -37.51 -36.56 -6.49
C GLY A 676 -36.29 -36.14 -7.33
N LEU A 677 -35.08 -36.65 -7.01
CA LEU A 677 -33.85 -36.49 -7.80
C LEU A 677 -33.66 -37.59 -8.85
N SER A 678 -34.42 -38.68 -8.78
CA SER A 678 -34.26 -39.82 -9.70
C SER A 678 -34.52 -39.38 -11.14
N GLY A 679 -33.62 -39.71 -12.06
CA GLY A 679 -33.70 -39.27 -13.47
C GLY A 679 -33.31 -37.81 -13.71
N ALA A 680 -32.64 -37.14 -12.77
CA ALA A 680 -32.05 -35.82 -13.02
C ALA A 680 -30.89 -35.94 -14.04
N PRO A 681 -30.92 -35.19 -15.16
CA PRO A 681 -30.11 -35.50 -16.35
C PRO A 681 -28.61 -35.21 -16.22
N GLN A 682 -28.21 -34.33 -15.30
CA GLN A 682 -26.82 -33.87 -15.14
C GLN A 682 -26.31 -34.03 -13.70
N LEU A 683 -27.00 -34.82 -12.88
CA LEU A 683 -26.71 -34.90 -11.45
C LEU A 683 -25.50 -35.80 -11.18
N ASP A 684 -24.38 -35.18 -10.83
CA ASP A 684 -23.10 -35.86 -10.61
C ASP A 684 -22.83 -36.16 -9.13
N THR A 685 -23.08 -35.18 -8.26
CA THR A 685 -22.71 -35.23 -6.85
C THR A 685 -23.94 -35.14 -5.95
N ILE A 686 -24.13 -36.17 -5.11
CA ILE A 686 -25.17 -36.23 -4.08
C ILE A 686 -24.51 -36.51 -2.73
N ASP A 687 -24.47 -35.52 -1.84
CA ASP A 687 -24.06 -35.71 -0.45
C ASP A 687 -25.30 -35.84 0.43
N ALA A 688 -25.82 -37.05 0.63
CA ALA A 688 -27.04 -37.32 1.40
C ALA A 688 -26.80 -38.35 2.52
N PRO A 689 -27.70 -38.45 3.54
CA PRO A 689 -27.57 -39.47 4.58
C PRO A 689 -27.50 -40.88 3.98
N GLN A 690 -26.56 -41.71 4.45
CA GLN A 690 -26.31 -43.05 3.88
C GLN A 690 -27.56 -43.92 3.74
N ARG A 691 -28.54 -43.76 4.66
CA ARG A 691 -29.83 -44.48 4.60
C ARG A 691 -30.63 -44.20 3.31
N LEU A 692 -30.48 -43.02 2.71
CA LEU A 692 -31.25 -42.57 1.55
C LEU A 692 -30.51 -42.79 0.22
N VAL A 693 -29.18 -42.77 0.22
CA VAL A 693 -28.36 -42.91 -1.00
C VAL A 693 -28.64 -44.22 -1.76
N LYS A 694 -29.11 -45.27 -1.07
CA LYS A 694 -29.49 -46.56 -1.69
C LYS A 694 -30.76 -46.52 -2.55
N THR A 695 -31.58 -45.45 -2.45
CA THR A 695 -32.86 -45.34 -3.19
C THR A 695 -32.76 -44.67 -4.56
N VAL A 696 -31.61 -44.11 -4.92
CA VAL A 696 -31.37 -43.49 -6.24
C VAL A 696 -30.44 -44.40 -7.03
N ARG A 697 -31.00 -45.34 -7.80
CA ARG A 697 -30.21 -46.10 -8.79
C ARG A 697 -29.85 -45.15 -9.93
N ARG A 698 -28.56 -45.06 -10.27
CA ARG A 698 -28.06 -44.43 -11.49
C ARG A 698 -28.77 -45.09 -12.68
N GLY A 699 -29.71 -44.37 -13.27
CA GLY A 699 -30.34 -44.69 -14.55
C GLY A 699 -29.69 -43.87 -15.63
#